data_AF-A0AAU9PNA9-F1
#
_entry.id   AF-A0AAU9PNA9-F1
#
_cell.length_a   1.000
_cell.length_b   1.000
_cell.length_c   1.000
_cell.angle_alpha   90.00
_cell.angle_beta   90.00
_cell.angle_gamma   90.00
#
_symmetry.space_group_name_H-M   'P 1'
#
loop_
_entity.id
_entity.type
_entity.pdbx_description
1 polymer ?
#
loop_
_entity_poly.entity_id
_entity_poly.type
_entity_poly.pdbx_seq_one_letter_code
_entity_poly.pdbx_strand_id
1 'polypeptide(L)'
;MCPNTPYLTSPHSPTYHLSLPQILTSISAENDPPVDRRSYTSATNDHLQFLPFMRKMLWGTKGFAVMMAAETTIATTQPPPELTDEMTVKKVHKRYEGLMMVRTKAIKGKGAWYWAHLEPVLVHNPDSGLPKAVKLRCSLCAAVFSASNPSRTASEHLKRGTCRNYNPDTNPRPISSISPIGIATLSSPTSSSSPHLQQNHRKRNSSGKRSGHDDGSNGANTSSATPSPTYSAAPVAMIEPARFPGDVSYPNRNGSVPALPTATVVNASGGGLYSQQQHVMLSGGKEDLDALAMFEDSVKRLKSPKSLPYQTLTKSQIDSSLELLADWVYENCGSVPFSSLEHPKFNSFLNQIGLPAVTRSDFAGERLDSKYKEAKRESETRIREAMFFQISSDGWKSNSNNHHPGEFANLVNLSVNLPNGTGVFRRAVFTSGYVFPKYAEDVLMETISEICGNISQRCVGIVSDKFKSTALRNLENQHHWMINLCCQFQGVYGLIKDLNKELPLFNIVTDNCFKIANFMNTNSKVKNSFLKYQLQEYSRAWLLRVPICGSDVRYAFAFEPVFNMIEDILISARALQLVLLDEGYKIVSMEDQVGREVEEMMRDSQFWKELEAVHSLVKLIKAMAEEIEKEKPRIGQCLPLWEELRSKIKNWCVEFQINEAHVDEVFDKRFKRNYHPAWAAAFILDPFYLIRDTSGKYLPPFKYLTSEQEKDVDKLITRLVSREEAHIALMELMKWRTEGLDPVYAQAVQLKQRDPITGKMRIANPQSSRLVWETYLTGFKSLRKVAVRLIFLHATSCGFKWNWSFSKRTQSRNSIEKAQKLIFIAANSKIEKRGFADDVDDDDDKDSEFFEVANGDDDVLNQVLFDASSL
;
A
#
# COMPACT_ATOMS: atom_id res chain seq x y z
N MET A 1 -32.27 20.23 48.09
CA MET A 1 -33.32 19.91 49.09
C MET A 1 -33.79 18.48 48.85
N CYS A 2 -34.24 17.80 49.91
CA CYS A 2 -34.77 16.42 49.87
C CYS A 2 -36.29 16.43 49.55
N PRO A 3 -37.06 15.31 49.54
CA PRO A 3 -36.67 13.91 49.82
C PRO A 3 -37.24 12.78 48.91
N ASN A 4 -36.44 11.71 48.83
CA ASN A 4 -36.74 10.28 49.08
C ASN A 4 -37.84 9.44 48.35
N THR A 5 -37.44 8.17 48.22
CA THR A 5 -38.15 6.88 48.04
C THR A 5 -38.90 6.45 49.34
N PRO A 6 -39.43 5.22 49.56
CA PRO A 6 -39.38 3.96 48.77
C PRO A 6 -40.70 3.13 48.71
N TYR A 7 -40.66 1.90 48.18
CA TYR A 7 -40.85 0.65 48.95
C TYR A 7 -40.56 -0.62 48.10
N LEU A 8 -40.21 -1.73 48.76
CA LEU A 8 -40.04 -3.06 48.14
C LEU A 8 -41.25 -3.97 48.41
N THR A 9 -41.51 -4.97 47.55
CA THR A 9 -41.70 -6.37 48.00
C THR A 9 -41.69 -7.39 46.85
N SER A 10 -41.39 -8.63 47.23
CA SER A 10 -41.39 -9.91 46.48
C SER A 10 -41.54 -10.96 47.60
N PRO A 11 -42.32 -12.07 47.49
CA PRO A 11 -41.93 -13.21 46.64
C PRO A 11 -43.07 -14.15 46.12
N HIS A 12 -42.62 -15.28 45.56
CA HIS A 12 -43.29 -16.59 45.34
C HIS A 12 -43.92 -16.94 43.98
N SER A 13 -43.76 -18.22 43.66
CA SER A 13 -44.22 -18.94 42.47
C SER A 13 -45.63 -19.53 42.67
N PRO A 14 -46.19 -20.17 41.63
CA PRO A 14 -46.40 -21.61 41.81
C PRO A 14 -46.01 -22.47 40.60
N THR A 15 -45.69 -23.74 40.88
CA THR A 15 -45.48 -24.83 39.92
C THR A 15 -46.76 -25.65 39.78
N TYR A 16 -47.11 -26.14 38.58
CA TYR A 16 -48.03 -27.29 38.43
C TYR A 16 -47.68 -28.16 37.22
N HIS A 17 -48.26 -29.37 37.17
CA HIS A 17 -47.70 -30.54 36.49
C HIS A 17 -48.51 -31.05 35.28
N LEU A 18 -47.77 -31.66 34.35
CA LEU A 18 -48.07 -32.85 33.51
C LEU A 18 -49.51 -33.39 33.38
N SER A 19 -49.84 -33.80 32.14
CA SER A 19 -50.79 -34.88 31.85
C SER A 19 -50.41 -35.59 30.53
N LEU A 20 -50.49 -36.93 30.49
CA LEU A 20 -50.35 -37.75 29.27
C LEU A 20 -51.72 -37.98 28.59
N PRO A 21 -51.74 -38.60 27.41
CA PRO A 21 -52.20 -40.00 27.40
C PRO A 21 -51.34 -40.98 26.58
N GLN A 22 -51.43 -42.28 26.91
CA GLN A 22 -50.92 -43.43 26.17
C GLN A 22 -52.03 -44.48 26.01
N ILE A 23 -52.22 -45.04 24.81
CA ILE A 23 -52.90 -46.34 24.60
C ILE A 23 -52.23 -47.09 23.43
N LEU A 24 -51.53 -48.20 23.76
CA LEU A 24 -51.62 -49.58 23.23
C LEU A 24 -52.13 -49.86 21.78
N THR A 25 -51.79 -50.94 21.04
CA THR A 25 -50.56 -51.76 20.76
C THR A 25 -50.95 -53.03 19.97
N SER A 26 -50.42 -53.24 18.76
CA SER A 26 -50.40 -54.55 18.02
C SER A 26 -49.56 -54.36 16.73
N ILE A 27 -48.46 -55.06 16.39
CA ILE A 27 -48.11 -56.50 16.30
C ILE A 27 -48.19 -57.05 14.85
N SER A 28 -47.08 -57.69 14.43
CA SER A 28 -46.88 -58.66 13.33
C SER A 28 -46.48 -58.25 11.89
N ALA A 29 -45.40 -58.93 11.45
CA ALA A 29 -45.13 -59.56 10.15
C ALA A 29 -44.51 -58.78 8.96
N GLU A 30 -43.27 -59.20 8.63
CA GLU A 30 -42.71 -59.54 7.31
C GLU A 30 -43.10 -58.71 6.05
N ASN A 31 -42.08 -58.13 5.37
CA ASN A 31 -41.58 -58.67 4.09
C ASN A 31 -40.30 -57.94 3.61
N ASP A 32 -39.42 -58.71 2.99
CA ASP A 32 -38.23 -58.36 2.17
C ASP A 32 -38.41 -59.18 0.85
N PRO A 33 -37.70 -59.01 -0.28
CA PRO A 33 -36.68 -58.02 -0.70
C PRO A 33 -37.09 -57.45 -2.11
N PRO A 34 -36.27 -57.29 -3.18
CA PRO A 34 -34.82 -57.07 -3.32
C PRO A 34 -34.38 -55.92 -4.27
N VAL A 35 -33.11 -55.51 -4.13
CA VAL A 35 -32.10 -55.22 -5.18
C VAL A 35 -32.53 -54.61 -6.54
N ASP A 36 -31.92 -53.47 -6.90
CA ASP A 36 -31.19 -53.38 -8.19
C ASP A 36 -29.86 -52.61 -8.06
N ARG A 37 -28.91 -52.90 -8.95
CA ARG A 37 -27.59 -52.26 -9.07
C ARG A 37 -27.53 -51.41 -10.34
N ARG A 38 -26.95 -50.21 -10.26
CA ARG A 38 -26.19 -49.69 -11.41
C ARG A 38 -25.05 -48.75 -11.00
N SER A 39 -23.85 -49.29 -11.09
CA SER A 39 -22.58 -48.56 -10.98
C SER A 39 -22.23 -47.85 -12.28
N TYR A 40 -21.66 -46.64 -12.19
CA TYR A 40 -20.77 -46.10 -13.21
C TYR A 40 -19.54 -45.47 -12.55
N THR A 41 -18.36 -45.91 -12.97
CA THR A 41 -17.05 -45.49 -12.43
C THR A 41 -16.16 -44.97 -13.56
N SER A 42 -15.86 -43.66 -13.51
CA SER A 42 -14.83 -42.98 -14.32
C SER A 42 -14.64 -41.59 -13.67
N ALA A 43 -13.55 -41.24 -12.98
CA ALA A 43 -12.22 -41.82 -12.82
C ALA A 43 -11.21 -41.54 -13.97
N THR A 44 -10.97 -40.26 -14.24
CA THR A 44 -9.71 -39.77 -14.84
C THR A 44 -8.86 -39.04 -13.79
N ASN A 45 -7.58 -39.38 -13.71
CA ASN A 45 -6.62 -38.76 -12.79
C ASN A 45 -5.93 -37.57 -13.45
N ASP A 46 -5.91 -36.40 -12.79
CA ASP A 46 -4.98 -35.31 -13.10
C ASP A 46 -4.60 -34.55 -11.82
N HIS A 47 -3.69 -35.11 -11.01
CA HIS A 47 -3.27 -34.49 -9.74
C HIS A 47 -1.82 -34.79 -9.31
N LEU A 48 -0.88 -34.82 -10.25
CA LEU A 48 0.54 -35.15 -10.00
C LEU A 48 1.56 -34.08 -10.49
N GLN A 49 1.31 -32.78 -10.24
CA GLN A 49 2.28 -31.72 -10.54
C GLN A 49 2.73 -30.81 -9.37
N PHE A 50 2.12 -30.87 -8.17
CA PHE A 50 2.46 -29.94 -7.07
C PHE A 50 3.64 -30.37 -6.15
N LEU A 51 4.00 -31.66 -6.12
CA LEU A 51 5.10 -32.18 -5.30
C LEU A 51 6.51 -31.60 -5.57
N PRO A 52 6.91 -31.20 -6.79
CA PRO A 52 8.25 -30.67 -7.06
C PRO A 52 8.55 -29.32 -6.38
N PHE A 53 7.55 -28.51 -6.05
CA PHE A 53 7.75 -27.15 -5.55
C PHE A 53 8.34 -27.14 -4.12
N MET A 54 7.75 -27.95 -3.22
CA MET A 54 8.23 -28.08 -1.83
C MET A 54 9.66 -28.67 -1.76
N ARG A 55 9.99 -29.66 -2.60
CA ARG A 55 11.37 -30.18 -2.69
C ARG A 55 12.38 -29.13 -3.18
N LYS A 56 11.95 -28.12 -3.97
CA LYS A 56 12.83 -27.07 -4.48
C LYS A 56 13.28 -26.06 -3.42
N MET A 57 12.53 -25.85 -2.34
CA MET A 57 12.97 -24.96 -1.25
C MET A 57 14.07 -25.57 -0.36
N LEU A 58 14.23 -26.90 -0.35
CA LEU A 58 15.17 -27.60 0.55
C LEU A 58 16.63 -27.65 0.06
N TRP A 59 16.93 -27.27 -1.19
CA TRP A 59 18.28 -27.35 -1.77
C TRP A 59 18.80 -25.94 -2.15
N GLY A 60 19.06 -25.13 -1.12
CA GLY A 60 19.35 -23.69 -1.24
C GLY A 60 20.69 -23.21 -0.64
N THR A 61 21.61 -24.09 -0.23
CA THR A 61 22.93 -23.67 0.30
C THR A 61 24.01 -24.73 0.03
N LYS A 62 25.28 -24.33 -0.06
CA LYS A 62 26.38 -25.19 -0.54
C LYS A 62 27.22 -25.80 0.58
N GLY A 63 27.15 -27.13 0.68
CA GLY A 63 28.32 -28.02 0.65
C GLY A 63 29.38 -27.89 1.74
N PHE A 64 29.39 -28.88 2.64
CA PHE A 64 30.62 -29.57 3.04
C PHE A 64 30.48 -31.05 2.65
N ALA A 65 31.57 -31.68 2.22
CA ALA A 65 31.58 -33.07 1.79
C ALA A 65 32.54 -33.89 2.65
N VAL A 66 32.08 -35.04 3.13
CA VAL A 66 32.90 -36.10 3.71
C VAL A 66 32.54 -37.38 2.97
N MET A 67 33.54 -38.10 2.49
CA MET A 67 33.36 -39.35 1.75
C MET A 67 33.14 -40.52 2.71
N MET A 68 32.23 -41.42 2.35
CA MET A 68 32.45 -42.85 2.49
C MET A 68 32.05 -43.52 1.17
N ALA A 69 32.85 -44.47 0.73
CA ALA A 69 32.68 -45.17 -0.55
C ALA A 69 32.10 -46.57 -0.32
N ALA A 70 31.36 -47.05 -1.33
CA ALA A 70 31.07 -48.46 -1.52
C ALA A 70 31.35 -48.77 -2.99
N GLU A 71 32.11 -49.84 -3.25
CA GLU A 71 32.66 -50.13 -4.57
C GLU A 71 31.69 -50.93 -5.43
N THR A 72 31.70 -50.68 -6.74
CA THR A 72 31.22 -51.65 -7.74
C THR A 72 32.04 -51.47 -9.02
N THR A 73 32.84 -52.47 -9.35
CA THR A 73 33.75 -52.48 -10.50
C THR A 73 33.02 -52.66 -11.82
N ILE A 74 33.25 -51.77 -12.78
CA ILE A 74 32.98 -51.97 -14.21
C ILE A 74 34.25 -51.55 -14.98
N ALA A 75 34.61 -52.34 -16.01
CA ALA A 75 35.90 -52.26 -16.67
C ALA A 75 36.06 -51.06 -17.63
N THR A 76 37.33 -50.65 -17.82
CA THR A 76 37.73 -49.55 -18.71
C THR A 76 37.56 -49.93 -20.19
N THR A 77 37.04 -49.02 -21.01
CA THR A 77 37.21 -49.05 -22.48
C THR A 77 37.32 -47.60 -22.98
N GLN A 78 38.39 -47.27 -23.71
CA GLN A 78 38.61 -45.92 -24.23
C GLN A 78 37.89 -45.73 -25.59
N PRO A 79 37.11 -44.64 -25.79
CA PRO A 79 36.65 -44.22 -27.10
C PRO A 79 37.74 -43.49 -27.91
N PRO A 80 37.62 -43.41 -29.25
CA PRO A 80 38.54 -42.65 -30.11
C PRO A 80 38.43 -41.12 -29.91
N PRO A 81 39.49 -40.36 -30.26
CA PRO A 81 39.64 -38.96 -29.84
C PRO A 81 38.59 -37.96 -30.36
N GLU A 82 37.92 -38.24 -31.49
CA GLU A 82 36.98 -37.29 -32.12
C GLU A 82 35.67 -37.10 -31.32
N LEU A 83 35.21 -38.12 -30.58
CA LEU A 83 34.01 -38.03 -29.73
C LEU A 83 34.17 -37.05 -28.55
N THR A 84 35.42 -36.76 -28.16
CA THR A 84 35.73 -35.88 -27.02
C THR A 84 35.47 -34.41 -27.32
N ASP A 85 35.70 -33.97 -28.55
CA ASP A 85 35.59 -32.55 -28.92
C ASP A 85 34.14 -32.10 -29.10
N GLU A 86 33.28 -32.92 -29.72
CA GLU A 86 31.86 -32.56 -29.88
C GLU A 86 31.15 -32.42 -28.52
N MET A 87 31.48 -33.31 -27.56
CA MET A 87 30.99 -33.20 -26.18
C MET A 87 31.56 -31.95 -25.46
N THR A 88 32.77 -31.52 -25.81
CA THR A 88 33.42 -30.34 -25.24
C THR A 88 32.83 -29.04 -25.79
N VAL A 89 32.59 -28.95 -27.09
CA VAL A 89 31.83 -27.84 -27.73
C VAL A 89 30.44 -27.72 -27.11
N LYS A 90 29.70 -28.83 -26.95
CA LYS A 90 28.38 -28.83 -26.27
C LYS A 90 28.46 -28.33 -24.82
N LYS A 91 29.51 -28.65 -24.06
CA LYS A 91 29.75 -28.10 -22.71
C LYS A 91 30.08 -26.59 -22.72
N VAL A 92 30.89 -26.12 -23.67
CA VAL A 92 31.22 -24.69 -23.85
C VAL A 92 29.97 -23.89 -24.18
N HIS A 93 29.17 -24.34 -25.14
CA HIS A 93 27.94 -23.66 -25.56
C HIS A 93 26.89 -23.61 -24.44
N LYS A 94 26.64 -24.74 -23.75
CA LYS A 94 25.72 -24.79 -22.58
C LYS A 94 26.14 -23.84 -21.45
N ARG A 95 27.44 -23.60 -21.28
CA ARG A 95 27.98 -22.63 -20.30
C ARG A 95 27.78 -21.18 -20.74
N TYR A 96 27.91 -20.89 -22.04
CA TYR A 96 27.62 -19.56 -22.59
C TYR A 96 26.15 -19.19 -22.35
N GLU A 97 25.21 -20.07 -22.72
CA GLU A 97 23.77 -19.89 -22.48
C GLU A 97 23.43 -19.69 -21.00
N GLY A 98 24.05 -20.47 -20.11
CA GLY A 98 23.89 -20.31 -18.67
C GLY A 98 24.33 -18.91 -18.17
N LEU A 99 25.44 -18.38 -18.68
CA LEU A 99 25.93 -17.05 -18.31
C LEU A 99 25.11 -15.92 -18.97
N MET A 100 24.61 -16.11 -20.19
CA MET A 100 23.69 -15.18 -20.85
C MET A 100 22.37 -15.08 -20.09
N MET A 101 21.80 -16.19 -19.64
CA MET A 101 20.60 -16.18 -18.79
C MET A 101 20.84 -15.46 -17.45
N VAL A 102 22.02 -15.64 -16.83
CA VAL A 102 22.39 -14.92 -15.59
C VAL A 102 22.50 -13.42 -15.85
N ARG A 103 23.15 -12.99 -16.93
CA ARG A 103 23.27 -11.57 -17.32
C ARG A 103 21.89 -10.95 -17.57
N THR A 104 21.03 -11.60 -18.34
CA THR A 104 19.67 -11.11 -18.65
C THR A 104 18.79 -10.97 -17.39
N LYS A 105 18.94 -11.86 -16.40
CA LYS A 105 18.27 -11.74 -15.10
C LYS A 105 18.87 -10.63 -14.23
N ALA A 106 20.19 -10.42 -14.28
CA ALA A 106 20.86 -9.39 -13.51
C ALA A 106 20.53 -7.97 -14.01
N ILE A 107 20.52 -7.76 -15.33
CA ILE A 107 20.16 -6.46 -15.94
C ILE A 107 18.68 -6.10 -15.68
N LYS A 108 17.80 -7.10 -15.54
CA LYS A 108 16.40 -6.93 -15.09
C LYS A 108 16.26 -6.79 -13.56
N GLY A 109 17.23 -6.15 -12.89
CA GLY A 109 17.15 -5.72 -11.50
C GLY A 109 17.30 -6.80 -10.41
N LYS A 110 17.58 -8.06 -10.75
CA LYS A 110 17.67 -9.17 -9.76
C LYS A 110 19.00 -9.94 -9.84
N GLY A 111 20.13 -9.24 -9.90
CA GLY A 111 21.46 -9.86 -9.90
C GLY A 111 22.62 -8.88 -9.70
N ALA A 112 23.85 -9.41 -9.73
CA ALA A 112 25.04 -8.63 -9.37
C ALA A 112 25.36 -7.51 -10.39
N TRP A 113 25.57 -6.29 -9.85
CA TRP A 113 25.82 -5.03 -10.57
C TRP A 113 26.77 -5.13 -11.78
N TYR A 114 27.84 -5.92 -11.68
CA TYR A 114 28.87 -6.00 -12.71
C TYR A 114 28.39 -6.61 -14.04
N TRP A 115 27.24 -7.27 -14.08
CA TRP A 115 26.65 -7.82 -15.32
C TRP A 115 26.15 -6.74 -16.29
N ALA A 116 25.97 -5.50 -15.85
CA ALA A 116 25.79 -4.36 -16.74
C ALA A 116 27.04 -4.11 -17.61
N HIS A 117 28.23 -4.36 -17.06
CA HIS A 117 29.52 -3.99 -17.66
C HIS A 117 30.32 -5.19 -18.21
N LEU A 118 29.90 -6.43 -17.93
CA LEU A 118 30.52 -7.66 -18.44
C LEU A 118 29.53 -8.47 -19.30
N GLU A 119 29.95 -8.84 -20.51
CA GLU A 119 29.18 -9.71 -21.42
C GLU A 119 29.88 -11.06 -21.64
N PRO A 120 29.17 -12.19 -21.62
CA PRO A 120 29.69 -13.48 -22.10
C PRO A 120 29.98 -13.43 -23.60
N VAL A 121 31.11 -14.00 -24.02
CA VAL A 121 31.48 -14.16 -25.44
C VAL A 121 32.05 -15.55 -25.70
N LEU A 122 31.70 -16.14 -26.85
CA LEU A 122 32.31 -17.36 -27.35
C LEU A 122 33.62 -17.04 -28.08
N VAL A 123 34.68 -17.79 -27.74
CA VAL A 123 35.96 -17.76 -28.43
C VAL A 123 36.08 -19.02 -29.26
N HIS A 124 36.15 -18.87 -30.58
CA HIS A 124 36.28 -19.94 -31.54
C HIS A 124 37.76 -20.30 -31.76
N ASN A 125 38.03 -21.55 -32.17
CA ASN A 125 39.37 -21.99 -32.55
C ASN A 125 39.67 -21.50 -33.98
N PRO A 126 40.79 -20.79 -34.25
CA PRO A 126 41.05 -20.25 -35.59
C PRO A 126 41.13 -21.33 -36.68
N ASP A 127 41.66 -22.50 -36.35
CA ASP A 127 41.96 -23.57 -37.32
C ASP A 127 40.75 -24.45 -37.67
N SER A 128 39.62 -24.29 -36.98
CA SER A 128 38.44 -25.18 -37.09
C SER A 128 37.08 -24.51 -36.86
N GLY A 129 37.04 -23.21 -36.52
CA GLY A 129 35.80 -22.46 -36.27
C GLY A 129 34.99 -22.86 -35.03
N LEU A 130 35.31 -23.99 -34.38
CA LEU A 130 34.51 -24.53 -33.28
C LEU A 130 34.67 -23.73 -31.96
N PRO A 131 33.61 -23.61 -31.13
CA PRO A 131 33.66 -22.92 -29.83
C PRO A 131 34.64 -23.56 -28.83
N LYS A 132 35.81 -22.92 -28.65
CA LYS A 132 36.92 -23.39 -27.79
C LYS A 132 36.75 -23.02 -26.32
N ALA A 133 36.20 -21.83 -26.03
CA ALA A 133 36.00 -21.36 -24.66
C ALA A 133 34.92 -20.28 -24.55
N VAL A 134 34.36 -20.12 -23.34
CA VAL A 134 33.58 -18.92 -22.96
C VAL A 134 34.50 -17.96 -22.21
N LYS A 135 34.50 -16.69 -22.61
CA LYS A 135 35.18 -15.59 -21.91
C LYS A 135 34.17 -14.49 -21.54
N LEU A 136 34.61 -13.52 -20.75
CA LEU A 136 33.85 -12.29 -20.44
C LEU A 136 34.54 -11.10 -21.10
N ARG A 137 33.83 -10.33 -21.93
CA ARG A 137 34.31 -9.04 -22.42
C ARG A 137 33.78 -7.91 -21.52
N CYS A 138 34.60 -6.90 -21.25
CA CYS A 138 34.15 -5.66 -20.63
C CYS A 138 33.57 -4.72 -21.71
N SER A 139 32.32 -4.28 -21.56
CA SER A 139 31.66 -3.39 -22.53
C SER A 139 32.26 -1.98 -22.56
N LEU A 140 33.00 -1.58 -21.51
CA LEU A 140 33.57 -0.24 -21.37
C LEU A 140 34.96 -0.08 -22.01
N CYS A 141 35.72 -1.17 -22.18
CA CYS A 141 37.09 -1.11 -22.72
C CYS A 141 37.49 -2.32 -23.59
N ALA A 142 36.52 -3.16 -24.00
CA ALA A 142 36.67 -4.37 -24.82
C ALA A 142 37.65 -5.46 -24.31
N ALA A 143 38.27 -5.29 -23.14
CA ALA A 143 39.19 -6.27 -22.55
C ALA A 143 38.48 -7.60 -22.23
N VAL A 144 39.19 -8.73 -22.40
CA VAL A 144 38.59 -10.08 -22.40
C VAL A 144 39.22 -10.99 -21.35
N PHE A 145 38.39 -11.56 -20.47
CA PHE A 145 38.78 -12.26 -19.24
C PHE A 145 38.21 -13.69 -19.16
N SER A 146 38.69 -14.48 -18.20
CA SER A 146 38.19 -15.85 -17.95
C SER A 146 36.77 -15.83 -17.37
N ALA A 147 35.83 -16.57 -17.98
CA ALA A 147 34.47 -16.76 -17.45
C ALA A 147 34.37 -17.78 -16.30
N SER A 148 35.47 -18.02 -15.57
CA SER A 148 35.57 -18.97 -14.46
C SER A 148 34.96 -18.42 -13.16
N ASN A 149 35.26 -17.17 -12.81
CA ASN A 149 34.69 -16.49 -11.65
C ASN A 149 34.36 -15.03 -12.00
N PRO A 150 33.15 -14.75 -12.52
CA PRO A 150 32.75 -13.40 -12.93
C PRO A 150 32.86 -12.35 -11.81
N SER A 151 32.60 -12.71 -10.55
CA SER A 151 32.72 -11.79 -9.42
C SER A 151 34.16 -11.42 -9.09
N ARG A 152 35.12 -12.34 -9.25
CA ARG A 152 36.54 -12.03 -9.12
C ARG A 152 37.01 -11.14 -10.28
N THR A 153 36.64 -11.49 -11.51
CA THR A 153 36.92 -10.68 -12.71
C THR A 153 36.41 -9.24 -12.55
N ALA A 154 35.17 -9.05 -12.10
CA ALA A 154 34.62 -7.72 -11.84
C ALA A 154 35.37 -6.96 -10.72
N SER A 155 35.80 -7.66 -9.67
CA SER A 155 36.51 -7.05 -8.55
C SER A 155 37.94 -6.62 -8.91
N GLU A 156 38.65 -7.41 -9.71
CA GLU A 156 40.00 -7.09 -10.20
C GLU A 156 39.98 -6.10 -11.38
N HIS A 157 38.94 -6.14 -12.23
CA HIS A 157 38.87 -5.26 -13.39
C HIS A 157 38.24 -3.90 -13.10
N LEU A 158 37.03 -3.89 -12.53
CA LEU A 158 36.22 -2.68 -12.34
C LEU A 158 36.52 -2.04 -10.99
N LYS A 159 36.39 -2.78 -9.87
CA LYS A 159 36.59 -2.22 -8.52
C LYS A 159 38.05 -1.84 -8.18
N ARG A 160 39.04 -2.53 -8.74
CA ARG A 160 40.47 -2.21 -8.57
C ARG A 160 41.05 -1.30 -9.66
N GLY A 161 40.20 -0.69 -10.50
CA GLY A 161 40.59 0.44 -11.37
C GLY A 161 41.45 0.08 -12.60
N THR A 162 41.55 -1.19 -13.01
CA THR A 162 42.27 -1.52 -14.26
C THR A 162 41.45 -1.24 -15.53
N CYS A 163 40.13 -1.05 -15.40
CA CYS A 163 39.30 -0.48 -16.46
C CYS A 163 39.38 1.06 -16.46
N ARG A 164 40.18 1.64 -17.38
CA ARG A 164 40.33 3.11 -17.53
C ARG A 164 39.01 3.86 -17.75
N ASN A 165 37.98 3.17 -18.25
CA ASN A 165 36.68 3.74 -18.62
C ASN A 165 35.56 3.44 -17.60
N TYR A 166 35.90 2.94 -16.40
CA TYR A 166 34.93 2.67 -15.33
C TYR A 166 35.04 3.72 -14.22
N ASN A 167 34.03 4.59 -14.11
CA ASN A 167 33.87 5.47 -12.95
C ASN A 167 33.06 4.74 -11.85
N PRO A 168 33.60 4.55 -10.62
CA PRO A 168 32.87 3.91 -9.54
C PRO A 168 31.72 4.75 -8.96
N ASP A 169 31.73 6.07 -9.11
CA ASP A 169 30.77 6.97 -8.45
C ASP A 169 29.44 7.15 -9.21
N THR A 170 29.31 6.58 -10.41
CA THR A 170 28.05 6.60 -11.19
C THR A 170 27.15 5.38 -10.96
N ASN A 171 27.44 4.55 -9.96
CA ASN A 171 26.63 3.40 -9.56
C ASN A 171 26.10 3.57 -8.12
N PRO A 172 24.80 3.29 -7.85
CA PRO A 172 24.26 3.33 -6.49
C PRO A 172 24.94 2.27 -5.60
N ARG A 173 25.36 2.66 -4.40
CA ARG A 173 26.14 1.80 -3.50
C ARG A 173 25.23 0.72 -2.87
N PRO A 174 25.54 -0.58 -3.02
CA PRO A 174 24.82 -1.63 -2.28
C PRO A 174 25.18 -1.60 -0.79
N ILE A 175 24.17 -1.67 0.08
CA ILE A 175 24.32 -1.61 1.55
C ILE A 175 24.84 -2.94 2.09
N SER A 176 26.15 -3.19 1.92
CA SER A 176 26.81 -4.39 2.44
C SER A 176 28.33 -4.20 2.60
N SER A 177 28.75 -3.20 3.37
CA SER A 177 30.17 -3.00 3.75
C SER A 177 30.34 -2.26 5.08
N ILE A 178 29.69 -2.75 6.15
CA ILE A 178 30.08 -2.47 7.53
C ILE A 178 30.23 -3.84 8.23
N SER A 179 31.35 -4.05 8.93
CA SER A 179 31.55 -5.20 9.81
C SER A 179 31.96 -4.67 11.19
N PRO A 180 31.53 -5.34 12.29
CA PRO A 180 31.57 -4.74 13.61
C PRO A 180 32.98 -4.78 14.23
N ILE A 181 33.31 -3.73 14.99
CA ILE A 181 34.45 -3.71 15.92
C ILE A 181 33.96 -3.17 17.27
N GLY A 182 34.19 -3.94 18.33
CA GLY A 182 34.28 -3.44 19.71
C GLY A 182 32.98 -2.95 20.39
N ILE A 183 32.29 -3.85 21.09
CA ILE A 183 31.66 -3.50 22.37
C ILE A 183 32.58 -4.02 23.47
N ALA A 184 33.21 -3.11 24.20
CA ALA A 184 33.89 -3.42 25.46
C ALA A 184 33.92 -2.16 26.36
N THR A 185 33.30 -2.27 27.53
CA THR A 185 33.60 -1.52 28.76
C THR A 185 33.92 -0.03 28.68
N LEU A 186 32.95 0.82 29.03
CA LEU A 186 33.24 2.09 29.69
C LEU A 186 33.20 1.91 31.21
N SER A 187 34.21 2.44 31.89
CA SER A 187 34.17 2.77 33.32
C SER A 187 34.67 4.19 33.46
N SER A 188 33.96 5.00 34.24
CA SER A 188 34.37 6.33 34.71
C SER A 188 35.65 6.21 35.60
N PRO A 189 36.47 7.26 35.85
CA PRO A 189 35.98 8.62 36.15
C PRO A 189 36.88 9.86 35.82
N THR A 190 36.29 11.04 36.11
CA THR A 190 36.91 12.31 36.59
C THR A 190 37.93 13.12 35.77
N SER A 191 37.47 14.33 35.40
CA SER A 191 38.11 15.67 35.57
C SER A 191 39.44 16.05 34.88
N SER A 192 39.42 17.19 34.15
CA SER A 192 40.15 18.46 34.46
C SER A 192 40.66 19.27 33.23
N SER A 193 40.64 20.60 33.36
CA SER A 193 41.48 21.64 32.69
C SER A 193 41.68 21.69 31.14
N SER A 194 41.15 22.78 30.56
CA SER A 194 41.80 23.58 29.48
C SER A 194 43.10 24.26 29.98
N PRO A 195 43.98 24.94 29.16
CA PRO A 195 43.76 25.42 27.79
C PRO A 195 44.96 25.37 26.78
N HIS A 196 44.68 25.86 25.55
CA HIS A 196 45.54 26.72 24.70
C HIS A 196 46.76 26.21 23.86
N LEU A 197 46.61 26.46 22.53
CA LEU A 197 47.52 27.19 21.60
C LEU A 197 48.57 26.48 20.70
N GLN A 198 48.47 26.87 19.40
CA GLN A 198 49.55 27.15 18.43
C GLN A 198 50.34 25.94 17.83
N GLN A 199 50.97 26.02 16.65
CA GLN A 199 51.28 27.10 15.66
C GLN A 199 51.42 26.43 14.24
N ASN A 200 51.62 27.02 13.04
CA ASN A 200 51.79 28.36 12.45
C ASN A 200 51.45 28.26 10.91
N HIS A 201 51.76 29.30 10.11
CA HIS A 201 52.04 29.32 8.65
C HIS A 201 50.82 29.42 7.67
N ARG A 202 50.39 30.63 7.24
CA ARG A 202 50.98 31.62 6.26
C ARG A 202 50.48 31.36 4.82
N LYS A 203 50.07 32.31 3.95
CA LYS A 203 50.03 33.82 3.85
C LYS A 203 49.02 34.16 2.68
N ARG A 204 48.62 35.36 2.18
CA ARG A 204 48.69 36.85 2.36
C ARG A 204 47.69 37.45 1.30
N ASN A 205 47.05 38.64 1.25
CA ASN A 205 46.29 39.63 2.08
C ASN A 205 45.54 40.58 1.06
N SER A 206 44.57 41.46 1.33
CA SER A 206 43.40 41.51 2.26
C SER A 206 42.69 42.89 2.17
N SER A 207 41.33 42.94 2.11
CA SER A 207 40.44 44.15 2.21
C SER A 207 40.61 45.26 1.14
N GLY A 208 39.68 46.23 0.95
CA GLY A 208 38.34 46.45 1.54
C GLY A 208 38.09 47.89 2.10
N LYS A 209 36.84 48.19 2.54
CA LYS A 209 36.34 49.47 3.17
C LYS A 209 36.25 50.69 2.21
N ARG A 210 35.53 51.83 2.42
CA ARG A 210 34.43 52.40 3.30
C ARG A 210 33.99 53.77 2.64
N SER A 211 32.98 54.57 3.04
CA SER A 211 31.56 54.41 3.46
C SER A 211 30.90 55.79 3.81
N GLY A 212 29.65 56.05 3.42
CA GLY A 212 28.76 57.19 3.80
C GLY A 212 27.28 56.76 3.60
N HIS A 213 26.21 57.36 4.17
CA HIS A 213 25.74 58.76 4.12
C HIS A 213 25.50 59.26 2.67
N ASP A 214 24.34 59.81 2.27
CA ASP A 214 23.11 60.19 3.03
C ASP A 214 21.83 60.24 2.15
N ASP A 215 20.68 60.51 2.79
CA ASP A 215 19.45 61.16 2.28
C ASP A 215 18.51 60.53 1.21
N GLY A 216 17.22 60.90 1.33
CA GLY A 216 16.26 61.06 0.22
C GLY A 216 15.30 59.89 -0.07
N SER A 217 14.05 59.84 0.41
CA SER A 217 12.86 60.69 0.12
C SER A 217 12.12 60.38 -1.20
N ASN A 218 10.95 59.73 -1.08
CA ASN A 218 9.82 59.67 -2.05
C ASN A 218 10.08 59.00 -3.43
N GLY A 219 9.10 58.42 -4.13
CA GLY A 219 7.68 58.13 -3.80
C GLY A 219 6.84 57.97 -5.10
N ALA A 220 5.76 57.18 -5.05
CA ALA A 220 4.84 56.84 -6.18
C ALA A 220 5.50 55.99 -7.32
N ASN A 221 4.87 54.97 -7.93
CA ASN A 221 3.62 54.92 -8.71
C ASN A 221 3.69 55.87 -9.94
N THR A 222 3.48 55.45 -11.21
CA THR A 222 2.65 54.33 -11.74
C THR A 222 3.17 53.67 -13.05
N SER A 223 2.58 52.51 -13.39
CA SER A 223 2.10 52.08 -14.72
C SER A 223 3.03 51.84 -15.95
N SER A 224 2.91 50.62 -16.47
CA SER A 224 2.78 50.21 -17.90
C SER A 224 3.90 50.45 -18.93
N ALA A 225 4.45 49.31 -19.39
CA ALA A 225 4.62 48.90 -20.80
C ALA A 225 5.37 49.81 -21.82
N THR A 226 6.55 49.32 -22.25
CA THR A 226 7.07 49.24 -23.64
C THR A 226 6.44 50.13 -24.73
N PRO A 227 7.27 50.88 -25.50
CA PRO A 227 7.84 50.24 -26.69
C PRO A 227 9.30 50.61 -27.07
N SER A 228 9.80 49.82 -28.03
CA SER A 228 11.07 49.88 -28.78
C SER A 228 11.04 50.91 -29.95
N PRO A 229 12.13 51.12 -30.76
CA PRO A 229 13.56 51.30 -30.41
C PRO A 229 14.37 52.26 -31.37
N THR A 230 15.71 52.36 -31.12
CA THR A 230 16.84 52.55 -32.09
C THR A 230 16.99 53.79 -33.00
N TYR A 231 18.18 54.41 -32.94
CA TYR A 231 18.91 55.11 -34.04
C TYR A 231 20.37 55.40 -33.59
N SER A 232 21.40 55.67 -34.41
CA SER A 232 21.68 55.43 -35.85
C SER A 232 23.18 55.73 -36.17
N ALA A 233 23.88 54.97 -37.04
CA ALA A 233 25.14 55.41 -37.68
C ALA A 233 25.53 54.60 -38.95
N ALA A 234 26.07 55.31 -39.96
CA ALA A 234 26.45 54.89 -41.33
C ALA A 234 27.83 54.14 -41.39
N PRO A 235 28.40 53.68 -42.54
CA PRO A 235 28.10 53.96 -43.98
C PRO A 235 28.21 52.73 -44.96
N VAL A 236 28.41 52.76 -46.30
CA VAL A 236 27.77 53.39 -47.51
C VAL A 236 28.26 52.58 -48.77
N ALA A 237 27.66 52.78 -49.97
CA ALA A 237 28.10 52.40 -51.35
C ALA A 237 27.80 50.96 -51.85
N MET A 238 27.28 50.68 -53.07
CA MET A 238 26.61 51.38 -54.23
C MET A 238 25.86 50.26 -55.04
N ILE A 239 24.96 50.39 -56.04
CA ILE A 239 24.18 51.40 -56.82
C ILE A 239 22.92 50.61 -57.35
N GLU A 240 21.66 51.07 -57.49
CA GLU A 240 21.02 52.08 -58.38
C GLU A 240 20.94 51.73 -59.89
N PRO A 241 20.01 52.27 -60.73
CA PRO A 241 18.65 52.82 -60.49
C PRO A 241 17.57 52.09 -61.39
N ALA A 242 16.29 52.47 -61.62
CA ALA A 242 15.54 53.73 -61.43
C ALA A 242 13.98 53.58 -61.40
N ARG A 243 13.29 54.41 -60.58
CA ARG A 243 12.06 55.27 -60.82
C ARG A 243 10.74 54.61 -61.36
N PHE A 244 9.59 54.61 -60.66
CA PHE A 244 8.61 55.68 -60.26
C PHE A 244 7.55 56.06 -61.35
N PRO A 245 6.36 56.66 -61.05
CA PRO A 245 5.56 56.82 -59.79
C PRO A 245 4.02 56.60 -59.95
N GLY A 246 3.18 56.86 -58.91
CA GLY A 246 1.83 57.47 -59.11
C GLY A 246 0.54 56.91 -58.45
N ASP A 247 0.25 57.31 -57.21
CA ASP A 247 -1.02 57.91 -56.67
C ASP A 247 -2.45 57.25 -56.62
N VAL A 248 -3.19 57.63 -55.56
CA VAL A 248 -4.65 57.57 -55.17
C VAL A 248 -5.63 56.37 -55.41
N SER A 249 -6.48 56.17 -54.37
CA SER A 249 -7.93 55.77 -54.38
C SER A 249 -8.42 54.30 -54.35
N TYR A 250 -9.47 54.09 -53.52
CA TYR A 250 -10.44 52.97 -53.49
C TYR A 250 -11.60 53.20 -54.52
N PRO A 251 -12.66 52.35 -54.71
CA PRO A 251 -13.06 51.07 -54.03
C PRO A 251 -13.62 49.92 -54.95
N ASN A 252 -14.05 48.81 -54.30
CA ASN A 252 -15.32 48.06 -54.53
C ASN A 252 -15.44 46.87 -55.55
N ARG A 253 -15.87 45.70 -55.00
CA ARG A 253 -17.13 44.95 -55.32
C ARG A 253 -17.17 43.60 -56.11
N ASN A 254 -17.75 42.60 -55.42
CA ASN A 254 -18.59 41.44 -55.85
C ASN A 254 -18.10 40.25 -56.72
N GLY A 255 -18.31 39.03 -56.18
CA GLY A 255 -19.07 37.92 -56.82
C GLY A 255 -18.26 36.76 -57.46
N SER A 256 -18.82 35.54 -57.70
CA SER A 256 -19.95 34.83 -57.03
C SER A 256 -20.21 33.41 -57.64
N VAL A 257 -19.78 32.34 -56.94
CA VAL A 257 -20.35 30.96 -56.93
C VAL A 257 -20.33 30.13 -58.28
N PRO A 258 -20.89 28.90 -58.46
CA PRO A 258 -20.05 27.69 -58.71
C PRO A 258 -20.44 26.79 -59.91
N ALA A 259 -19.73 25.66 -60.12
CA ALA A 259 -20.26 24.43 -60.75
C ALA A 259 -19.47 23.12 -60.42
N LEU A 260 -20.12 21.97 -60.59
CA LEU A 260 -19.60 20.58 -60.66
C LEU A 260 -19.55 20.13 -62.18
N PRO A 261 -19.34 18.86 -62.64
CA PRO A 261 -19.28 17.55 -61.95
C PRO A 261 -18.20 16.50 -62.41
N THR A 262 -18.11 15.43 -61.61
CA THR A 262 -17.89 13.98 -61.87
C THR A 262 -17.46 13.41 -63.25
N ALA A 263 -16.53 12.45 -63.25
CA ALA A 263 -16.45 11.31 -64.19
C ALA A 263 -15.70 10.08 -63.56
N THR A 264 -15.92 8.85 -64.07
CA THR A 264 -15.36 7.58 -63.54
C THR A 264 -14.86 6.66 -64.66
N VAL A 265 -13.72 5.97 -64.50
CA VAL A 265 -13.28 4.83 -65.35
C VAL A 265 -12.56 3.76 -64.50
N VAL A 266 -12.59 2.50 -64.92
CA VAL A 266 -12.07 1.29 -64.25
C VAL A 266 -11.18 0.49 -65.23
N ASN A 267 -10.39 -0.49 -64.72
CA ASN A 267 -9.58 -1.53 -65.39
C ASN A 267 -8.06 -1.30 -65.46
N ALA A 268 -7.20 -2.34 -65.53
CA ALA A 268 -7.30 -3.74 -65.05
C ALA A 268 -5.93 -4.46 -65.14
N SER A 269 -5.80 -5.57 -64.39
CA SER A 269 -5.05 -6.82 -64.70
C SER A 269 -3.62 -6.79 -65.29
N GLY A 270 -2.67 -7.30 -64.50
CA GLY A 270 -1.49 -8.06 -64.96
C GLY A 270 -0.35 -7.27 -65.64
N GLY A 271 0.86 -7.80 -65.75
CA GLY A 271 1.44 -9.02 -65.19
C GLY A 271 2.95 -9.01 -65.43
N GLY A 272 3.78 -9.37 -64.44
CA GLY A 272 5.23 -9.13 -64.49
C GLY A 272 6.04 -10.24 -65.17
N LEU A 273 7.25 -9.90 -65.63
CA LEU A 273 8.38 -10.81 -65.79
C LEU A 273 9.71 -10.02 -65.73
N TYR A 274 10.83 -10.72 -65.53
CA TYR A 274 12.13 -10.15 -65.13
C TYR A 274 13.22 -10.21 -66.21
N SER A 275 14.33 -9.50 -65.94
CA SER A 275 15.62 -9.49 -66.66
C SER A 275 15.66 -8.65 -67.96
N GLN A 276 16.81 -8.10 -68.39
CA GLN A 276 18.20 -8.23 -67.89
C GLN A 276 18.83 -6.87 -67.56
N GLN A 277 19.85 -6.85 -66.69
CA GLN A 277 20.71 -5.69 -66.47
C GLN A 277 21.84 -5.64 -67.52
N GLN A 278 22.07 -4.48 -68.13
CA GLN A 278 23.37 -4.20 -68.75
C GLN A 278 24.35 -3.75 -67.66
N HIS A 279 25.52 -4.38 -67.59
CA HIS A 279 26.54 -4.05 -66.59
C HIS A 279 27.26 -2.75 -66.96
N VAL A 280 27.09 -1.71 -66.14
CA VAL A 280 28.02 -0.58 -66.08
C VAL A 280 29.28 -1.06 -65.37
N MET A 281 30.42 -1.01 -66.06
CA MET A 281 31.71 -1.48 -65.55
C MET A 281 32.50 -0.31 -64.97
N LEU A 282 32.60 -0.25 -63.64
CA LEU A 282 33.30 0.80 -62.89
C LEU A 282 34.79 0.46 -62.70
N SER A 283 35.61 1.48 -62.46
CA SER A 283 37.07 1.39 -62.47
C SER A 283 37.68 0.53 -61.35
N GLY A 284 37.03 0.43 -60.20
CA GLY A 284 37.37 -0.47 -59.09
C GLY A 284 36.68 -1.84 -59.15
N GLY A 285 35.97 -2.14 -60.25
CA GLY A 285 35.32 -3.43 -60.44
C GLY A 285 34.03 -3.59 -59.63
N LYS A 286 33.79 -4.77 -59.06
CA LYS A 286 32.50 -5.12 -58.42
C LYS A 286 32.29 -4.41 -57.07
N GLU A 287 33.37 -4.06 -56.38
CA GLU A 287 33.31 -3.49 -55.02
C GLU A 287 32.97 -1.98 -55.05
N ASP A 288 33.19 -1.31 -56.17
CA ASP A 288 32.64 0.03 -56.45
C ASP A 288 31.10 0.07 -56.44
N LEU A 289 30.40 -1.06 -56.64
CA LEU A 289 28.93 -1.07 -56.70
C LEU A 289 28.29 -0.73 -55.34
N ASP A 290 28.89 -1.17 -54.23
CA ASP A 290 28.42 -0.83 -52.89
C ASP A 290 28.73 0.64 -52.55
N ALA A 291 29.87 1.15 -53.00
CA ALA A 291 30.21 2.57 -52.91
C ALA A 291 29.26 3.44 -53.75
N LEU A 292 28.93 3.01 -54.98
CA LEU A 292 27.97 3.69 -55.85
C LEU A 292 26.55 3.65 -55.27
N ALA A 293 26.14 2.54 -54.65
CA ALA A 293 24.86 2.44 -53.97
C ALA A 293 24.76 3.38 -52.76
N MET A 294 25.81 3.46 -51.93
CA MET A 294 25.90 4.44 -50.83
C MET A 294 25.94 5.90 -51.34
N PHE A 295 26.55 6.14 -52.51
CA PHE A 295 26.56 7.46 -53.14
C PHE A 295 25.18 7.82 -53.70
N GLU A 296 24.49 6.90 -54.40
CA GLU A 296 23.10 7.09 -54.85
C GLU A 296 22.17 7.36 -53.67
N ASP A 297 22.28 6.62 -52.57
CA ASP A 297 21.45 6.82 -51.38
C ASP A 297 21.74 8.17 -50.72
N SER A 298 23.02 8.57 -50.65
CA SER A 298 23.41 9.91 -50.20
C SER A 298 22.85 11.00 -51.11
N VAL A 299 22.83 10.80 -52.43
CA VAL A 299 22.22 11.72 -53.40
C VAL A 299 20.69 11.74 -53.27
N LYS A 300 20.02 10.62 -52.99
CA LYS A 300 18.57 10.55 -52.72
C LYS A 300 18.20 11.27 -51.41
N ARG A 301 19.03 11.13 -50.37
CA ARG A 301 18.94 11.87 -49.09
C ARG A 301 19.17 13.37 -49.24
N LEU A 302 20.06 13.79 -50.15
CA LEU A 302 20.32 15.22 -50.41
C LEU A 302 19.31 15.87 -51.36
N LYS A 303 18.75 15.11 -52.32
CA LYS A 303 17.74 15.60 -53.28
C LYS A 303 16.30 15.51 -52.78
N SER A 304 16.04 14.94 -51.62
CA SER A 304 14.73 14.99 -50.98
C SER A 304 14.86 15.41 -49.51
N PRO A 305 14.48 16.64 -49.13
CA PRO A 305 14.48 17.11 -47.75
C PRO A 305 13.30 16.50 -46.99
N LYS A 306 13.33 15.18 -46.81
CA LYS A 306 12.44 14.49 -45.89
C LYS A 306 12.92 14.79 -44.49
N SER A 307 12.07 15.45 -43.72
CA SER A 307 12.09 15.32 -42.27
C SER A 307 12.18 13.83 -41.89
N LEU A 308 12.79 13.55 -40.74
CA LEU A 308 12.61 12.25 -40.10
C LEU A 308 11.10 11.93 -40.12
N PRO A 309 10.68 10.74 -40.59
CA PRO A 309 9.30 10.36 -40.38
C PRO A 309 9.07 10.41 -38.87
N TYR A 310 8.00 11.11 -38.45
CA TYR A 310 7.37 10.78 -37.18
C TYR A 310 7.23 9.25 -37.19
N GLN A 311 7.78 8.57 -36.18
CA GLN A 311 7.50 7.15 -36.02
C GLN A 311 6.03 7.06 -35.58
N THR A 312 5.13 7.07 -36.58
CA THR A 312 3.70 6.90 -36.39
C THR A 312 3.52 5.63 -35.60
N LEU A 313 3.17 5.78 -34.32
CA LEU A 313 2.98 4.66 -33.41
C LEU A 313 2.02 3.68 -34.08
N THR A 314 2.40 2.40 -34.13
CA THR A 314 1.48 1.38 -34.67
C THR A 314 0.20 1.42 -33.87
N LYS A 315 -0.94 1.06 -34.48
CA LYS A 315 -2.24 1.11 -33.78
C LYS A 315 -2.17 0.39 -32.41
N SER A 316 -1.50 -0.77 -32.33
CA SER A 316 -1.30 -1.48 -31.07
C SER A 316 -0.49 -0.71 -30.02
N GLN A 317 0.46 0.14 -30.40
CA GLN A 317 1.20 1.01 -29.48
C GLN A 317 0.35 2.21 -29.03
N ILE A 318 -0.47 2.78 -29.92
CA ILE A 318 -1.43 3.84 -29.57
C ILE A 318 -2.46 3.30 -28.58
N ASP A 319 -3.14 2.20 -28.94
CA ASP A 319 -4.15 1.54 -28.12
C ASP A 319 -3.56 1.17 -26.75
N SER A 320 -2.37 0.55 -26.70
CA SER A 320 -1.68 0.19 -25.45
C SER A 320 -1.26 1.41 -24.61
N SER A 321 -0.95 2.55 -25.21
CA SER A 321 -0.55 3.76 -24.47
C SER A 321 -1.77 4.50 -23.90
N LEU A 322 -2.88 4.52 -24.65
CA LEU A 322 -4.16 5.01 -24.17
C LEU A 322 -4.73 4.13 -23.06
N GLU A 323 -4.50 2.82 -23.13
CA GLU A 323 -4.89 1.87 -22.09
C GLU A 323 -4.12 2.11 -20.78
N LEU A 324 -2.80 2.29 -20.84
CA LEU A 324 -1.99 2.66 -19.68
C LEU A 324 -2.39 4.02 -19.08
N LEU A 325 -2.80 4.98 -19.92
CA LEU A 325 -3.35 6.26 -19.47
C LEU A 325 -4.71 6.09 -18.79
N ALA A 326 -5.58 5.22 -19.31
CA ALA A 326 -6.88 4.89 -18.73
C ALA A 326 -6.72 4.18 -17.39
N ASP A 327 -5.84 3.17 -17.31
CA ASP A 327 -5.50 2.48 -16.06
C ASP A 327 -4.98 3.48 -15.02
N TRP A 328 -4.03 4.36 -15.37
CA TRP A 328 -3.55 5.40 -14.44
C TRP A 328 -4.68 6.33 -13.95
N VAL A 329 -5.56 6.82 -14.83
CA VAL A 329 -6.70 7.68 -14.45
C VAL A 329 -7.69 6.96 -13.54
N TYR A 330 -8.00 5.69 -13.82
CA TYR A 330 -8.97 4.92 -13.04
C TYR A 330 -8.41 4.45 -11.70
N GLU A 331 -7.12 4.09 -11.63
CA GLU A 331 -6.44 3.72 -10.38
C GLU A 331 -6.26 4.92 -9.43
N ASN A 332 -5.96 6.10 -9.98
CA ASN A 332 -5.96 7.37 -9.23
C ASN A 332 -7.36 7.87 -8.90
N CYS A 333 -8.40 7.27 -9.51
CA CYS A 333 -9.78 7.31 -9.07
C CYS A 333 -10.25 8.72 -8.67
N GLY A 334 -10.36 9.63 -9.63
CA GLY A 334 -10.87 10.98 -9.37
C GLY A 334 -9.84 11.99 -8.83
N SER A 335 -8.71 11.57 -8.24
CA SER A 335 -7.57 12.47 -7.97
C SER A 335 -7.01 13.10 -9.26
N VAL A 336 -7.25 12.46 -10.40
CA VAL A 336 -7.12 13.07 -11.74
C VAL A 336 -8.52 13.37 -12.28
N PRO A 337 -8.97 14.65 -12.29
CA PRO A 337 -10.24 15.02 -12.91
C PRO A 337 -10.24 14.74 -14.42
N PHE A 338 -11.35 14.22 -14.97
CA PHE A 338 -11.46 13.99 -16.42
C PHE A 338 -11.26 15.26 -17.27
N SER A 339 -11.56 16.44 -16.73
CA SER A 339 -11.30 17.74 -17.37
C SER A 339 -9.81 18.01 -17.58
N SER A 340 -8.91 17.45 -16.76
CA SER A 340 -7.47 17.57 -16.93
C SER A 340 -6.97 16.86 -18.20
N LEU A 341 -7.68 15.82 -18.66
CA LEU A 341 -7.38 15.11 -19.91
C LEU A 341 -7.78 15.92 -21.16
N GLU A 342 -8.75 16.82 -21.04
CA GLU A 342 -9.19 17.69 -22.14
C GLU A 342 -8.35 18.99 -22.23
N HIS A 343 -7.50 19.25 -21.23
CA HIS A 343 -6.70 20.47 -21.15
C HIS A 343 -5.77 20.66 -22.38
N PRO A 344 -5.79 21.83 -23.06
CA PRO A 344 -5.08 22.01 -24.34
C PRO A 344 -3.58 21.71 -24.33
N LYS A 345 -2.87 21.97 -23.21
CA LYS A 345 -1.44 21.60 -23.08
C LYS A 345 -1.22 20.09 -22.97
N PHE A 346 -2.15 19.35 -22.35
CA PHE A 346 -2.07 17.89 -22.27
C PHE A 346 -2.33 17.26 -23.64
N ASN A 347 -3.37 17.71 -24.35
CA ASN A 347 -3.62 17.28 -25.72
C ASN A 347 -2.48 17.68 -26.70
N SER A 348 -1.81 18.82 -26.47
CA SER A 348 -0.59 19.19 -27.22
C SER A 348 0.58 18.26 -26.94
N PHE A 349 0.77 17.83 -25.68
CA PHE A 349 1.77 16.85 -25.29
C PHE A 349 1.50 15.46 -25.89
N LEU A 350 0.26 14.98 -25.86
CA LEU A 350 -0.14 13.72 -26.52
C LEU A 350 0.19 13.74 -28.02
N ASN A 351 -0.18 14.81 -28.72
CA ASN A 351 0.14 14.99 -30.14
C ASN A 351 1.66 15.01 -30.41
N GLN A 352 2.47 15.61 -29.52
CA GLN A 352 3.93 15.62 -29.65
C GLN A 352 4.56 14.23 -29.50
N ILE A 353 3.98 13.35 -28.68
CA ILE A 353 4.43 11.95 -28.52
C ILE A 353 3.74 10.97 -29.48
N GLY A 354 2.95 11.47 -30.44
CA GLY A 354 2.30 10.66 -31.48
C GLY A 354 1.02 9.94 -31.04
N LEU A 355 0.42 10.34 -29.91
CA LEU A 355 -0.88 9.85 -29.44
C LEU A 355 -2.00 10.82 -29.87
N PRO A 356 -3.23 10.32 -30.13
CA PRO A 356 -4.36 11.16 -30.44
C PRO A 356 -4.81 11.98 -29.22
N ALA A 357 -5.49 13.09 -29.47
CA ALA A 357 -6.17 13.86 -28.43
C ALA A 357 -7.25 13.02 -27.71
N VAL A 358 -7.35 13.19 -26.40
CA VAL A 358 -8.28 12.46 -25.52
C VAL A 358 -9.51 13.32 -25.21
N THR A 359 -10.67 12.65 -25.08
CA THR A 359 -11.94 13.28 -24.71
C THR A 359 -12.49 12.68 -23.41
N ARG A 360 -13.25 13.46 -22.66
CA ARG A 360 -13.98 13.01 -21.46
C ARG A 360 -15.10 12.04 -21.81
N SER A 361 -15.67 12.08 -23.00
CA SER A 361 -16.71 11.13 -23.44
C SER A 361 -16.17 9.72 -23.62
N ASP A 362 -14.95 9.56 -24.13
CA ASP A 362 -14.25 8.27 -24.23
C ASP A 362 -13.92 7.72 -22.82
N PHE A 363 -13.21 8.52 -22.02
CA PHE A 363 -12.71 8.10 -20.70
C PHE A 363 -13.78 7.97 -19.61
N ALA A 364 -14.89 8.72 -19.69
CA ALA A 364 -16.02 8.59 -18.76
C ALA A 364 -17.21 7.83 -19.39
N GLY A 365 -17.00 7.14 -20.51
CA GLY A 365 -18.00 6.37 -21.26
C GLY A 365 -17.57 4.92 -21.47
N GLU A 366 -17.33 4.54 -22.73
CA GLU A 366 -17.12 3.15 -23.13
C GLU A 366 -15.91 2.50 -22.47
N ARG A 367 -14.78 3.20 -22.30
CA ARG A 367 -13.59 2.66 -21.62
C ARG A 367 -13.86 2.34 -20.15
N LEU A 368 -14.54 3.25 -19.44
CA LEU A 368 -14.90 3.06 -18.03
C LEU A 368 -15.82 1.85 -17.86
N ASP A 369 -16.82 1.72 -18.75
CA ASP A 369 -17.73 0.59 -18.77
C ASP A 369 -17.03 -0.73 -19.15
N SER A 370 -16.05 -0.69 -20.05
CA SER A 370 -15.24 -1.85 -20.45
C SER A 370 -14.35 -2.33 -19.30
N LYS A 371 -13.54 -1.44 -18.72
CA LYS A 371 -12.67 -1.72 -17.56
C LYS A 371 -13.46 -2.19 -16.35
N TYR A 372 -14.62 -1.59 -16.08
CA TYR A 372 -15.50 -2.06 -15.01
C TYR A 372 -16.01 -3.48 -15.27
N LYS A 373 -16.44 -3.81 -16.49
CA LYS A 373 -16.86 -5.18 -16.86
C LYS A 373 -15.70 -6.18 -16.78
N GLU A 374 -14.49 -5.76 -17.12
CA GLU A 374 -13.27 -6.57 -17.01
C GLU A 374 -12.92 -6.87 -15.55
N ALA A 375 -12.68 -5.84 -14.74
CA ALA A 375 -12.38 -5.97 -13.32
C ALA A 375 -13.49 -6.75 -12.59
N LYS A 376 -14.76 -6.57 -12.97
CA LYS A 376 -15.89 -7.31 -12.39
C LYS A 376 -15.86 -8.80 -12.75
N ARG A 377 -15.59 -9.15 -14.01
CA ARG A 377 -15.48 -10.56 -14.45
C ARG A 377 -14.33 -11.28 -13.73
N GLU A 378 -13.22 -10.58 -13.56
CA GLU A 378 -11.97 -11.09 -13.01
C GLU A 378 -12.08 -11.28 -11.47
N SER A 379 -12.59 -10.28 -10.75
CA SER A 379 -12.98 -10.39 -9.34
C SER A 379 -14.06 -11.46 -9.06
N GLU A 380 -15.10 -11.57 -9.89
CA GLU A 380 -16.11 -12.64 -9.78
C GLU A 380 -15.54 -14.03 -10.12
N THR A 381 -14.42 -14.11 -10.83
CA THR A 381 -13.68 -15.36 -11.06
C THR A 381 -12.86 -15.73 -9.82
N ARG A 382 -12.05 -14.80 -9.27
CA ARG A 382 -11.32 -14.99 -8.00
C ARG A 382 -12.25 -15.46 -6.87
N ILE A 383 -13.41 -14.83 -6.73
CA ILE A 383 -14.42 -15.19 -5.71
C ILE A 383 -15.05 -16.56 -5.99
N ARG A 384 -15.20 -16.98 -7.25
CA ARG A 384 -15.79 -18.28 -7.64
C ARG A 384 -14.84 -19.45 -7.36
N GLU A 385 -13.55 -19.26 -7.59
CA GLU A 385 -12.52 -20.29 -7.40
C GLU A 385 -12.24 -20.58 -5.90
N ALA A 386 -12.45 -19.60 -5.03
CA ALA A 386 -12.29 -19.78 -3.59
C ALA A 386 -13.36 -20.71 -2.99
N MET A 387 -12.94 -21.76 -2.26
CA MET A 387 -13.88 -22.70 -1.63
C MET A 387 -14.78 -22.04 -0.57
N PHE A 388 -14.26 -21.05 0.14
CA PHE A 388 -14.95 -20.26 1.16
C PHE A 388 -14.31 -18.86 1.25
N PHE A 389 -14.98 -17.91 1.89
CA PHE A 389 -14.54 -16.52 2.02
C PHE A 389 -15.09 -15.85 3.29
N GLN A 390 -14.54 -14.69 3.63
CA GLN A 390 -15.02 -13.79 4.68
C GLN A 390 -15.45 -12.45 4.06
N ILE A 391 -16.49 -11.80 4.59
CA ILE A 391 -16.82 -10.42 4.22
C ILE A 391 -16.14 -9.43 5.18
N SER A 392 -15.49 -8.42 4.63
CA SER A 392 -15.03 -7.21 5.34
C SER A 392 -15.99 -6.06 5.02
N SER A 393 -16.48 -5.34 6.02
CA SER A 393 -17.33 -4.16 5.80
C SER A 393 -17.11 -3.03 6.79
N ASP A 394 -16.62 -1.90 6.28
CA ASP A 394 -16.37 -0.65 7.01
C ASP A 394 -17.26 0.50 6.53
N GLY A 395 -17.20 1.64 7.21
CA GLY A 395 -17.98 2.84 6.87
C GLY A 395 -19.35 2.94 7.53
N TRP A 396 -19.74 1.97 8.37
CA TRP A 396 -21.00 2.06 9.11
C TRP A 396 -20.93 3.07 10.26
N LYS A 397 -19.73 3.39 10.76
CA LYS A 397 -19.51 4.54 11.64
C LYS A 397 -19.47 5.83 10.82
N SER A 398 -20.42 6.72 11.09
CA SER A 398 -20.46 8.04 10.45
C SER A 398 -19.25 8.88 10.87
N ASN A 399 -18.61 9.50 9.89
CA ASN A 399 -17.40 10.30 10.08
C ASN A 399 -17.80 11.76 10.40
N SER A 400 -17.92 12.09 11.68
CA SER A 400 -18.51 13.36 12.15
C SER A 400 -17.60 14.59 12.03
N ASN A 401 -16.57 14.55 11.18
CA ASN A 401 -15.69 15.71 10.98
C ASN A 401 -16.38 16.83 10.19
N ASN A 402 -17.39 16.48 9.41
CA ASN A 402 -18.09 17.38 8.49
C ASN A 402 -19.43 17.83 9.11
N HIS A 403 -19.39 18.89 9.92
CA HIS A 403 -20.55 19.47 10.58
C HIS A 403 -21.18 20.65 9.79
N HIS A 404 -21.42 20.49 8.49
CA HIS A 404 -22.29 21.41 7.75
C HIS A 404 -23.72 20.85 7.56
N PRO A 405 -24.77 21.66 7.78
CA PRO A 405 -26.15 21.21 7.63
C PRO A 405 -26.51 21.03 6.14
N GLY A 406 -26.29 19.82 5.63
CA GLY A 406 -26.58 19.45 4.24
C GLY A 406 -25.72 18.30 3.68
N GLU A 407 -24.75 17.78 4.43
CA GLU A 407 -23.80 16.79 3.90
C GLU A 407 -24.32 15.34 3.79
N PHE A 408 -23.63 14.60 2.92
CA PHE A 408 -24.14 13.44 2.21
C PHE A 408 -23.85 12.10 2.91
N ALA A 409 -24.37 11.02 2.30
CA ALA A 409 -24.39 9.68 2.85
C ALA A 409 -23.00 9.06 3.13
N ASN A 410 -22.87 8.37 4.27
CA ASN A 410 -21.68 7.59 4.62
C ASN A 410 -21.49 6.45 3.60
N LEU A 411 -20.29 6.31 3.05
CA LEU A 411 -19.95 5.22 2.15
C LEU A 411 -19.57 3.97 2.94
N VAL A 412 -20.41 2.94 2.87
CA VAL A 412 -20.13 1.62 3.42
C VAL A 412 -19.47 0.77 2.34
N ASN A 413 -18.23 0.32 2.57
CA ASN A 413 -17.60 -0.62 1.65
C ASN A 413 -17.93 -2.06 2.03
N LEU A 414 -18.00 -2.94 1.04
CA LEU A 414 -18.05 -4.39 1.21
C LEU A 414 -16.99 -5.04 0.33
N SER A 415 -16.05 -5.73 0.97
CA SER A 415 -14.95 -6.47 0.37
C SER A 415 -14.97 -7.93 0.82
N VAL A 416 -14.27 -8.79 0.09
CA VAL A 416 -14.23 -10.24 0.27
C VAL A 416 -12.79 -10.67 0.49
N ASN A 417 -12.49 -11.31 1.62
CA ASN A 417 -11.18 -11.87 1.91
C ASN A 417 -11.17 -13.35 1.48
N LEU A 418 -10.17 -13.76 0.70
CA LEU A 418 -10.06 -15.10 0.15
C LEU A 418 -8.98 -15.94 0.89
N PRO A 419 -9.07 -17.29 0.91
CA PRO A 419 -8.19 -18.12 1.74
C PRO A 419 -6.71 -18.09 1.33
N ASN A 420 -6.43 -17.70 0.08
CA ASN A 420 -5.08 -17.45 -0.45
C ASN A 420 -4.44 -16.15 0.10
N GLY A 421 -5.15 -15.37 0.93
CA GLY A 421 -4.69 -14.10 1.50
C GLY A 421 -4.94 -12.87 0.63
N THR A 422 -5.52 -13.02 -0.57
CA THR A 422 -5.90 -11.87 -1.41
C THR A 422 -7.27 -11.34 -1.03
N GLY A 423 -7.46 -10.03 -1.13
CA GLY A 423 -8.78 -9.41 -1.07
C GLY A 423 -9.40 -9.22 -2.46
N VAL A 424 -10.69 -8.90 -2.48
CA VAL A 424 -11.46 -8.45 -3.64
C VAL A 424 -12.49 -7.42 -3.17
N PHE A 425 -12.64 -6.29 -3.85
CA PHE A 425 -13.69 -5.31 -3.56
C PHE A 425 -14.99 -5.70 -4.28
N ARG A 426 -16.12 -5.79 -3.55
CA ARG A 426 -17.41 -6.27 -4.11
C ARG A 426 -18.36 -5.13 -4.48
N ARG A 427 -18.69 -4.24 -3.54
CA ARG A 427 -19.62 -3.11 -3.75
C ARG A 427 -19.46 -2.07 -2.64
N ALA A 428 -19.86 -0.83 -2.93
CA ALA A 428 -20.04 0.19 -1.89
C ALA A 428 -21.48 0.72 -1.90
N VAL A 429 -22.01 0.95 -0.69
CA VAL A 429 -23.40 1.30 -0.41
C VAL A 429 -23.44 2.66 0.28
N PHE A 430 -24.18 3.61 -0.28
CA PHE A 430 -24.35 4.94 0.30
C PHE A 430 -25.46 4.90 1.36
N THR A 431 -25.15 5.30 2.60
CA THR A 431 -26.09 5.28 3.74
C THR A 431 -26.25 6.66 4.39
N SER A 432 -27.42 7.28 4.30
CA SER A 432 -27.67 8.60 4.89
C SER A 432 -28.06 8.51 6.37
N GLY A 433 -27.50 9.40 7.21
CA GLY A 433 -27.89 9.56 8.61
C GLY A 433 -27.64 8.33 9.50
N TYR A 434 -28.60 8.03 10.37
CA TYR A 434 -28.51 6.90 11.31
C TYR A 434 -28.92 5.58 10.66
N VAL A 435 -27.96 4.67 10.54
CA VAL A 435 -28.23 3.30 10.07
C VAL A 435 -28.70 2.39 11.20
N PHE A 436 -29.89 1.79 11.03
CA PHE A 436 -30.42 0.77 11.92
C PHE A 436 -29.70 -0.58 11.74
N PRO A 437 -29.50 -1.38 12.81
CA PRO A 437 -28.84 -2.69 12.70
C PRO A 437 -29.49 -3.63 11.69
N LYS A 438 -30.82 -3.60 11.55
CA LYS A 438 -31.52 -4.51 10.64
C LYS A 438 -31.15 -4.27 9.16
N TYR A 439 -31.07 -3.01 8.74
CA TYR A 439 -30.59 -2.65 7.40
C TYR A 439 -29.17 -3.15 7.15
N ALA A 440 -28.30 -3.15 8.17
CA ALA A 440 -26.96 -3.71 8.05
C ALA A 440 -26.96 -5.24 7.92
N GLU A 441 -27.84 -5.96 8.64
CA GLU A 441 -28.06 -7.40 8.40
C GLU A 441 -28.48 -7.66 6.95
N ASP A 442 -29.43 -6.90 6.44
CA ASP A 442 -30.04 -7.11 5.13
C ASP A 442 -29.04 -6.84 4.00
N VAL A 443 -28.27 -5.74 4.07
CA VAL A 443 -27.19 -5.43 3.12
C VAL A 443 -26.07 -6.47 3.15
N LEU A 444 -25.72 -7.01 4.32
CA LEU A 444 -24.71 -8.08 4.44
C LEU A 444 -25.24 -9.39 3.83
N MET A 445 -26.48 -9.78 4.14
CA MET A 445 -27.07 -11.03 3.65
C MET A 445 -27.41 -11.00 2.15
N GLU A 446 -27.82 -9.85 1.61
CA GLU A 446 -27.93 -9.63 0.16
C GLU A 446 -26.58 -9.90 -0.52
N THR A 447 -25.48 -9.33 0.01
CA THR A 447 -24.13 -9.52 -0.52
C THR A 447 -23.66 -10.99 -0.44
N ILE A 448 -24.00 -11.70 0.65
CA ILE A 448 -23.74 -13.13 0.79
C ILE A 448 -24.52 -13.92 -0.27
N SER A 449 -25.80 -13.62 -0.49
CA SER A 449 -26.64 -14.29 -1.48
C SER A 449 -26.19 -14.03 -2.92
N GLU A 450 -25.81 -12.80 -3.27
CA GLU A 450 -25.21 -12.45 -4.56
C GLU A 450 -23.98 -13.33 -4.89
N ILE A 451 -23.12 -13.59 -3.90
CA ILE A 451 -21.86 -14.31 -4.08
C ILE A 451 -22.04 -15.84 -4.00
N CYS A 452 -22.90 -16.30 -3.10
CA CYS A 452 -23.07 -17.72 -2.81
C CYS A 452 -24.09 -18.42 -3.71
N GLY A 453 -25.05 -17.67 -4.26
CA GLY A 453 -26.29 -18.25 -4.76
C GLY A 453 -26.89 -19.19 -3.70
N ASN A 454 -27.01 -20.47 -4.06
CA ASN A 454 -27.63 -21.48 -3.21
C ASN A 454 -26.68 -22.06 -2.11
N ILE A 455 -25.40 -21.67 -2.06
CA ILE A 455 -24.39 -22.30 -1.18
C ILE A 455 -23.89 -21.32 -0.10
N SER A 456 -24.78 -20.81 0.74
CA SER A 456 -24.50 -19.78 1.75
C SER A 456 -23.39 -20.15 2.75
N GLN A 457 -23.08 -21.44 2.91
CA GLN A 457 -21.96 -21.94 3.72
C GLN A 457 -20.56 -21.60 3.17
N ARG A 458 -20.46 -21.02 1.96
CA ARG A 458 -19.20 -20.45 1.45
C ARG A 458 -18.78 -19.19 2.20
N CYS A 459 -19.73 -18.40 2.72
CA CYS A 459 -19.42 -17.33 3.67
C CYS A 459 -19.24 -17.95 5.06
N VAL A 460 -18.02 -17.85 5.60
CA VAL A 460 -17.64 -18.41 6.92
C VAL A 460 -17.48 -17.34 8.01
N GLY A 461 -17.74 -16.07 7.70
CA GLY A 461 -17.70 -14.99 8.68
C GLY A 461 -17.74 -13.59 8.09
N ILE A 462 -17.98 -12.62 8.96
CA ILE A 462 -18.07 -11.18 8.65
C ILE A 462 -17.19 -10.42 9.64
N VAL A 463 -16.39 -9.44 9.19
CA VAL A 463 -15.70 -8.48 10.06
C VAL A 463 -16.16 -7.06 9.75
N SER A 464 -16.57 -6.31 10.78
CA SER A 464 -17.11 -4.96 10.60
C SER A 464 -16.72 -3.95 11.68
N ASP A 465 -16.71 -2.67 11.32
CA ASP A 465 -16.40 -1.54 12.20
C ASP A 465 -17.48 -1.27 13.28
N LYS A 466 -18.70 -1.80 13.10
CA LYS A 466 -19.88 -1.51 13.93
C LYS A 466 -20.73 -2.77 14.20
N PHE A 467 -21.85 -2.59 14.90
CA PHE A 467 -22.94 -3.56 15.10
C PHE A 467 -22.59 -4.94 15.70
N LYS A 468 -21.43 -5.11 16.37
CA LYS A 468 -21.03 -6.37 17.03
C LYS A 468 -22.14 -6.98 17.89
N SER A 469 -22.72 -6.20 18.79
CA SER A 469 -23.73 -6.67 19.76
C SER A 469 -25.15 -6.82 19.18
N THR A 470 -25.35 -6.43 17.92
CA THR A 470 -26.65 -6.49 17.23
C THR A 470 -26.52 -7.29 15.94
N ALA A 471 -26.35 -6.65 14.77
CA ALA A 471 -26.40 -7.31 13.46
C ALA A 471 -25.45 -8.50 13.34
N LEU A 472 -24.17 -8.34 13.74
CA LEU A 472 -23.17 -9.42 13.64
C LEU A 472 -23.55 -10.63 14.51
N ARG A 473 -23.99 -10.38 15.75
CA ARG A 473 -24.46 -11.42 16.69
C ARG A 473 -25.75 -12.09 16.20
N ASN A 474 -26.68 -11.32 15.64
CA ASN A 474 -27.93 -11.85 15.10
C ASN A 474 -27.67 -12.80 13.92
N LEU A 475 -26.79 -12.41 12.98
CA LEU A 475 -26.39 -13.25 11.86
C LEU A 475 -25.63 -14.51 12.31
N GLU A 476 -24.76 -14.43 13.33
CA GLU A 476 -24.03 -15.60 13.84
C GLU A 476 -24.94 -16.56 14.63
N ASN A 477 -25.95 -16.04 15.34
CA ASN A 477 -27.00 -16.86 15.96
C ASN A 477 -27.85 -17.61 14.91
N GLN A 478 -28.15 -16.95 13.78
CA GLN A 478 -28.95 -17.53 12.68
C GLN A 478 -28.13 -18.50 11.81
N HIS A 479 -26.82 -18.26 11.68
CA HIS A 479 -25.92 -19.02 10.83
C HIS A 479 -24.74 -19.55 11.63
N HIS A 480 -24.98 -20.61 12.41
CA HIS A 480 -24.06 -21.16 13.40
C HIS A 480 -22.65 -21.54 12.88
N TRP A 481 -22.45 -21.65 11.56
CA TRP A 481 -21.15 -21.90 10.93
C TRP A 481 -20.30 -20.64 10.69
N MET A 482 -20.89 -19.45 10.84
CA MET A 482 -20.21 -18.16 10.67
C MET A 482 -19.45 -17.75 11.93
N ILE A 483 -18.46 -16.87 11.74
CA ILE A 483 -17.69 -16.19 12.77
C ILE A 483 -17.76 -14.68 12.53
N ASN A 484 -18.50 -13.94 13.35
CA ASN A 484 -18.77 -12.53 13.11
C ASN A 484 -18.08 -11.62 14.14
N LEU A 485 -17.30 -10.67 13.63
CA LEU A 485 -16.21 -10.03 14.36
C LEU A 485 -16.29 -8.51 14.31
N CYS A 486 -15.99 -7.86 15.43
CA CYS A 486 -15.64 -6.45 15.42
C CYS A 486 -14.23 -6.23 14.84
N CYS A 487 -14.07 -5.19 14.03
CA CYS A 487 -12.78 -4.74 13.52
C CYS A 487 -11.84 -4.34 14.68
N GLN A 488 -10.63 -4.93 14.74
CA GLN A 488 -9.70 -4.69 15.83
C GLN A 488 -9.03 -3.31 15.79
N PHE A 489 -8.93 -2.66 14.63
CA PHE A 489 -8.58 -1.23 14.56
C PHE A 489 -9.55 -0.41 15.41
N GLN A 490 -10.85 -0.58 15.18
CA GLN A 490 -11.91 0.07 15.96
C GLN A 490 -11.95 -0.42 17.41
N GLY A 491 -11.58 -1.69 17.63
CA GLY A 491 -11.40 -2.30 18.94
C GLY A 491 -10.35 -1.58 19.79
N VAL A 492 -9.14 -1.36 19.25
CA VAL A 492 -8.02 -0.71 19.92
C VAL A 492 -8.15 0.81 19.93
N TYR A 493 -8.32 1.48 18.79
CA TYR A 493 -8.39 2.96 18.71
C TYR A 493 -9.42 3.55 19.69
N GLY A 494 -10.63 2.99 19.71
CA GLY A 494 -11.68 3.49 20.59
C GLY A 494 -11.47 3.21 22.10
N LEU A 495 -10.37 2.58 22.52
CA LEU A 495 -9.94 2.54 23.94
C LEU A 495 -9.65 3.95 24.45
N ILE A 496 -9.13 4.85 23.59
CA ILE A 496 -8.95 6.29 23.89
C ILE A 496 -10.25 6.90 24.42
N LYS A 497 -11.41 6.54 23.84
CA LYS A 497 -12.73 7.03 24.28
C LYS A 497 -13.17 6.43 25.63
N ASP A 498 -12.82 5.18 25.94
CA ASP A 498 -13.13 4.61 27.26
C ASP A 498 -12.21 5.24 28.33
N LEU A 499 -10.91 5.40 28.05
CA LEU A 499 -9.94 6.05 28.93
C LEU A 499 -10.33 7.51 29.24
N ASN A 500 -10.64 8.31 28.21
CA ASN A 500 -11.10 9.69 28.39
C ASN A 500 -12.38 9.81 29.23
N LYS A 501 -13.26 8.80 29.20
CA LYS A 501 -14.50 8.79 29.97
C LYS A 501 -14.27 8.40 31.44
N GLU A 502 -13.34 7.48 31.70
CA GLU A 502 -13.21 6.80 33.00
C GLU A 502 -11.99 7.29 33.82
N LEU A 503 -10.97 7.91 33.20
CA LEU A 503 -9.77 8.41 33.88
C LEU A 503 -9.85 9.93 34.13
N PRO A 504 -9.83 10.41 35.41
CA PRO A 504 -9.87 11.85 35.72
C PRO A 504 -8.75 12.68 35.08
N LEU A 505 -7.57 12.09 34.91
CA LEU A 505 -6.39 12.69 34.26
C LEU A 505 -6.71 13.33 32.91
N PHE A 506 -7.54 12.68 32.09
CA PHE A 506 -7.89 13.19 30.76
C PHE A 506 -8.70 14.49 30.85
N ASN A 507 -9.62 14.61 31.81
CA ASN A 507 -10.42 15.82 32.00
C ASN A 507 -9.55 16.96 32.55
N ILE A 508 -8.70 16.68 33.55
CA ILE A 508 -7.76 17.66 34.14
C ILE A 508 -6.86 18.27 33.05
N VAL A 509 -6.24 17.42 32.23
CA VAL A 509 -5.38 17.86 31.11
C VAL A 509 -6.19 18.64 30.06
N THR A 510 -7.41 18.19 29.74
CA THR A 510 -8.30 18.87 28.77
C THR A 510 -8.66 20.28 29.22
N ASP A 511 -9.13 20.45 30.46
CA ASP A 511 -9.56 21.73 31.01
C ASP A 511 -8.38 22.71 31.15
N ASN A 512 -7.23 22.22 31.60
CA ASN A 512 -5.98 22.98 31.69
C ASN A 512 -5.50 23.45 30.31
N CYS A 513 -5.47 22.56 29.32
CA CYS A 513 -5.11 22.92 27.94
C CYS A 513 -6.09 23.91 27.32
N PHE A 514 -7.40 23.72 27.53
CA PHE A 514 -8.43 24.61 27.04
C PHE A 514 -8.29 26.02 27.62
N LYS A 515 -7.95 26.13 28.92
CA LYS A 515 -7.67 27.41 29.59
C LYS A 515 -6.46 28.13 28.98
N ILE A 516 -5.33 27.42 28.82
CA ILE A 516 -4.11 27.96 28.19
C ILE A 516 -4.41 28.42 26.75
N ALA A 517 -5.00 27.55 25.93
CA ALA A 517 -5.22 27.82 24.50
C ALA A 517 -6.17 29.02 24.27
N ASN A 518 -7.27 29.12 25.04
CA ASN A 518 -8.16 30.27 24.95
C ASN A 518 -7.50 31.58 25.41
N PHE A 519 -6.73 31.56 26.50
CA PHE A 519 -6.02 32.74 27.00
C PHE A 519 -4.99 33.25 25.97
N MET A 520 -4.16 32.35 25.43
CA MET A 520 -3.13 32.66 24.43
C MET A 520 -3.71 33.16 23.11
N ASN A 521 -4.87 32.62 22.67
CA ASN A 521 -5.51 33.04 21.41
C ASN A 521 -6.33 34.34 21.54
N THR A 522 -6.98 34.58 22.69
CA THR A 522 -7.92 35.69 22.87
C THR A 522 -7.23 36.99 23.29
N ASN A 523 -6.26 36.94 24.21
CA ASN A 523 -5.59 38.15 24.68
C ASN A 523 -4.61 38.68 23.62
N SER A 524 -4.84 39.88 23.09
CA SER A 524 -4.08 40.43 21.96
C SER A 524 -2.60 40.71 22.27
N LYS A 525 -2.26 41.17 23.49
CA LYS A 525 -0.88 41.39 23.92
C LYS A 525 -0.12 40.05 23.99
N VAL A 526 -0.74 39.05 24.64
CA VAL A 526 -0.17 37.71 24.84
C VAL A 526 -0.03 36.96 23.51
N LYS A 527 -1.07 36.96 22.67
CA LYS A 527 -1.06 36.36 21.32
C LYS A 527 0.09 36.87 20.46
N ASN A 528 0.28 38.19 20.41
CA ASN A 528 1.33 38.78 19.58
C ASN A 528 2.73 38.39 20.08
N SER A 529 2.90 38.27 21.41
CA SER A 529 4.14 37.76 22.03
C SER A 529 4.34 36.27 21.71
N PHE A 530 3.28 35.46 21.80
CA PHE A 530 3.32 34.03 21.50
C PHE A 530 3.67 33.72 20.04
N LEU A 531 3.03 34.38 19.08
CA LEU A 531 3.32 34.23 17.65
C LEU A 531 4.74 34.67 17.31
N LYS A 532 5.25 35.74 17.95
CA LYS A 532 6.65 36.19 17.87
C LYS A 532 7.63 35.09 18.32
N TYR A 533 7.38 34.46 19.47
CA TYR A 533 8.29 33.41 19.97
C TYR A 533 8.15 32.07 19.23
N GLN A 534 6.96 31.71 18.73
CA GLN A 534 6.83 30.58 17.79
C GLN A 534 7.64 30.82 16.51
N LEU A 535 7.53 32.01 15.91
CA LEU A 535 8.28 32.36 14.70
C LEU A 535 9.80 32.31 14.94
N GLN A 536 10.26 32.73 16.13
CA GLN A 536 11.66 32.68 16.53
C GLN A 536 12.20 31.24 16.69
N GLU A 537 11.47 30.37 17.40
CA GLU A 537 11.95 29.01 17.72
C GLU A 537 11.71 28.01 16.57
N TYR A 538 10.63 28.17 15.77
CA TYR A 538 10.16 27.17 14.81
C TYR A 538 10.04 27.66 13.36
N SER A 539 10.37 28.93 13.06
CA SER A 539 10.19 29.56 11.73
C SER A 539 8.76 29.54 11.17
N ARG A 540 7.76 29.27 12.02
CA ARG A 540 6.33 29.24 11.74
C ARG A 540 5.58 29.73 12.97
N ALA A 541 4.41 30.34 12.79
CA ALA A 541 3.54 30.76 13.89
C ALA A 541 2.07 30.48 13.56
N TRP A 542 1.31 29.98 14.53
CA TRP A 542 -0.08 29.58 14.37
C TRP A 542 -0.83 29.65 15.71
N LEU A 543 -2.14 29.88 15.65
CA LEU A 543 -3.00 29.84 16.83
C LEU A 543 -3.16 28.38 17.30
N LEU A 544 -3.18 28.18 18.62
CA LEU A 544 -3.43 26.87 19.22
C LEU A 544 -4.84 26.40 18.82
N ARG A 545 -5.01 25.17 18.33
CA ARG A 545 -6.33 24.66 17.94
C ARG A 545 -7.19 24.48 19.19
N VAL A 546 -8.42 25.01 19.18
CA VAL A 546 -9.36 24.95 20.32
C VAL A 546 -10.61 24.17 19.93
N PRO A 547 -11.02 23.13 20.68
CA PRO A 547 -12.26 22.41 20.44
C PRO A 547 -13.50 23.31 20.60
N ILE A 548 -14.39 23.33 19.60
CA ILE A 548 -15.68 24.03 19.69
C ILE A 548 -16.62 23.19 20.57
N CYS A 549 -16.80 23.59 21.83
CA CYS A 549 -17.61 22.86 22.80
C CYS A 549 -19.12 23.08 22.58
N GLY A 550 -19.69 22.35 21.61
CA GLY A 550 -21.14 22.23 21.41
C GLY A 550 -21.79 21.31 22.44
N SER A 551 -22.99 21.64 22.90
CA SER A 551 -23.63 21.05 24.10
C SER A 551 -24.26 19.64 23.93
N ASP A 552 -24.04 18.93 22.83
CA ASP A 552 -24.56 17.56 22.61
C ASP A 552 -23.43 16.51 22.53
N VAL A 553 -23.15 15.86 23.67
CA VAL A 553 -22.01 14.98 23.90
C VAL A 553 -22.23 13.57 23.32
N ARG A 554 -22.47 13.46 22.00
CA ARG A 554 -22.91 12.19 21.36
C ARG A 554 -22.16 11.70 20.12
N TYR A 555 -20.98 12.24 19.80
CA TYR A 555 -20.16 11.78 18.67
C TYR A 555 -18.96 10.90 19.07
N ALA A 556 -18.49 10.07 18.13
CA ALA A 556 -17.62 8.93 18.43
C ALA A 556 -16.11 9.26 18.48
N PHE A 557 -15.73 10.46 18.02
CA PHE A 557 -14.33 10.89 17.81
C PHE A 557 -13.97 12.19 18.57
N ALA A 558 -14.78 12.59 19.53
CA ALA A 558 -14.71 13.92 20.19
C ALA A 558 -13.38 14.25 20.91
N PHE A 559 -12.48 13.28 21.13
CA PHE A 559 -11.16 13.55 21.70
C PHE A 559 -10.11 13.96 20.64
N GLU A 560 -10.32 13.69 19.35
CA GLU A 560 -9.33 14.03 18.32
C GLU A 560 -9.04 15.56 18.26
N PRO A 561 -10.03 16.48 18.34
CA PRO A 561 -9.76 17.92 18.47
C PRO A 561 -9.02 18.30 19.78
N VAL A 562 -9.24 17.55 20.87
CA VAL A 562 -8.57 17.78 22.16
C VAL A 562 -7.12 17.32 22.11
N PHE A 563 -6.86 16.16 21.49
CA PHE A 563 -5.51 15.66 21.24
C PHE A 563 -4.69 16.62 20.37
N ASN A 564 -5.31 17.19 19.32
CA ASN A 564 -4.69 18.22 18.50
C ASN A 564 -4.31 19.49 19.30
N MET A 565 -5.16 19.93 20.25
CA MET A 565 -4.83 21.03 21.18
C MET A 565 -3.67 20.68 22.12
N ILE A 566 -3.64 19.45 22.63
CA ILE A 566 -2.56 18.90 23.48
C ILE A 566 -1.23 18.86 22.71
N GLU A 567 -1.24 18.39 21.46
CA GLU A 567 -0.05 18.39 20.59
C GLU A 567 0.43 19.82 20.29
N ASP A 568 -0.46 20.77 19.98
CA ASP A 568 -0.08 22.16 19.73
C ASP A 568 0.61 22.82 20.94
N ILE A 569 0.12 22.54 22.16
CA ILE A 569 0.70 23.06 23.41
C ILE A 569 2.05 22.40 23.71
N LEU A 570 2.18 21.08 23.52
CA LEU A 570 3.46 20.37 23.70
C LEU A 570 4.51 20.82 22.68
N ILE A 571 4.15 20.94 21.40
CA ILE A 571 5.02 21.45 20.34
C ILE A 571 5.45 22.88 20.67
N SER A 572 4.53 23.73 21.13
CA SER A 572 4.78 25.14 21.45
C SER A 572 5.40 25.37 22.84
N ALA A 573 5.70 24.33 23.63
CA ALA A 573 6.08 24.45 25.04
C ALA A 573 7.24 25.43 25.29
N ARG A 574 8.20 25.51 24.37
CA ARG A 574 9.33 26.45 24.49
C ARG A 574 8.92 27.89 24.23
N ALA A 575 8.13 28.15 23.19
CA ALA A 575 7.59 29.49 22.94
C ALA A 575 6.65 29.95 24.08
N LEU A 576 5.84 29.04 24.62
CA LEU A 576 4.98 29.28 25.80
C LEU A 576 5.81 29.70 27.03
N GLN A 577 6.94 29.01 27.31
CA GLN A 577 7.85 29.42 28.38
C GLN A 577 8.48 30.81 28.16
N LEU A 578 8.83 31.16 26.91
CA LEU A 578 9.42 32.47 26.58
C LEU A 578 8.41 33.61 26.75
N VAL A 579 7.14 33.37 26.45
CA VAL A 579 6.05 34.34 26.68
C VAL A 579 5.96 34.77 28.14
N LEU A 580 6.14 33.86 29.10
CA LEU A 580 6.14 34.18 30.55
C LEU A 580 7.29 35.12 30.98
N LEU A 581 8.31 35.33 30.14
CA LEU A 581 9.45 36.20 30.42
C LEU A 581 9.29 37.60 29.81
N ASP A 582 8.36 37.77 28.86
CA ASP A 582 8.12 39.01 28.13
C ASP A 582 7.34 40.02 28.98
N GLU A 583 7.76 41.29 28.97
CA GLU A 583 7.13 42.35 29.78
C GLU A 583 5.64 42.56 29.42
N GLY A 584 5.26 42.30 28.16
CA GLY A 584 3.87 42.36 27.72
C GLY A 584 2.97 41.31 28.37
N TYR A 585 3.53 40.16 28.76
CA TYR A 585 2.82 39.14 29.54
C TYR A 585 2.73 39.53 31.02
N LYS A 586 3.83 39.99 31.63
CA LYS A 586 3.86 40.34 33.06
C LYS A 586 2.83 41.40 33.43
N ILE A 587 2.67 42.43 32.59
CA ILE A 587 1.64 43.47 32.77
C ILE A 587 0.24 42.83 32.78
N VAL A 588 -0.05 41.91 31.85
CA VAL A 588 -1.33 41.19 31.80
C VAL A 588 -1.50 40.26 33.00
N SER A 589 -0.46 39.56 33.46
CA SER A 589 -0.49 38.69 34.64
C SER A 589 -0.76 39.49 35.93
N MET A 590 -0.35 40.76 36.01
CA MET A 590 -0.72 41.64 37.13
C MET A 590 -2.19 42.09 37.06
N GLU A 591 -2.72 42.36 35.87
CA GLU A 591 -4.10 42.84 35.66
C GLU A 591 -5.15 41.71 35.72
N ASP A 592 -4.87 40.54 35.14
CA ASP A 592 -5.81 39.44 34.92
C ASP A 592 -5.53 38.22 35.82
N GLN A 593 -6.56 37.78 36.55
CA GLN A 593 -6.49 36.57 37.37
C GLN A 593 -6.29 35.29 36.55
N VAL A 594 -6.85 35.22 35.34
CA VAL A 594 -6.67 34.06 34.44
C VAL A 594 -5.21 33.98 33.98
N GLY A 595 -4.55 35.14 33.79
CA GLY A 595 -3.13 35.21 33.45
C GLY A 595 -2.23 34.60 34.52
N ARG A 596 -2.49 34.90 35.81
CA ARG A 596 -1.74 34.30 36.93
C ARG A 596 -1.91 32.80 37.02
N GLU A 597 -3.14 32.32 36.87
CA GLU A 597 -3.44 30.88 36.97
C GLU A 597 -2.88 30.09 35.78
N VAL A 598 -2.77 30.72 34.59
CA VAL A 598 -2.05 30.17 33.43
C VAL A 598 -0.54 30.18 33.66
N GLU A 599 0.02 31.25 34.25
CA GLU A 599 1.43 31.34 34.59
C GLU A 599 1.86 30.28 35.62
N GLU A 600 1.09 30.11 36.69
CA GLU A 600 1.32 29.09 37.73
C GLU A 600 1.30 27.68 37.14
N MET A 601 0.25 27.35 36.37
CA MET A 601 0.11 26.08 35.66
C MET A 601 1.25 25.80 34.69
N MET A 602 1.72 26.80 33.95
CA MET A 602 2.83 26.64 33.00
C MET A 602 4.20 26.57 33.68
N ARG A 603 4.33 27.00 34.94
CA ARG A 603 5.52 26.85 35.77
C ARG A 603 5.55 25.53 36.55
N ASP A 604 4.40 24.91 36.79
CA ASP A 604 4.30 23.60 37.45
C ASP A 604 4.83 22.46 36.56
N SER A 605 5.76 21.67 37.09
CA SER A 605 6.28 20.45 36.45
C SER A 605 5.26 19.32 36.37
N GLN A 606 4.29 19.25 37.28
CA GLN A 606 3.29 18.17 37.29
C GLN A 606 2.29 18.34 36.15
N PHE A 607 1.83 19.56 35.83
CA PHE A 607 1.06 19.86 34.62
C PHE A 607 1.73 19.30 33.35
N TRP A 608 3.02 19.60 33.12
CA TRP A 608 3.72 19.10 31.93
C TRP A 608 3.86 17.57 31.92
N LYS A 609 4.10 16.94 33.09
CA LYS A 609 4.13 15.47 33.22
C LYS A 609 2.77 14.83 32.91
N GLU A 610 1.67 15.42 33.38
CA GLU A 610 0.31 14.94 33.12
C GLU A 610 -0.09 15.10 31.64
N LEU A 611 0.29 16.23 31.03
CA LEU A 611 0.11 16.51 29.62
C LEU A 611 0.86 15.47 28.74
N GLU A 612 2.12 15.18 29.08
CA GLU A 612 2.93 14.16 28.41
C GLU A 612 2.37 12.75 28.65
N ALA A 613 1.82 12.45 29.84
CA ALA A 613 1.16 11.18 30.14
C ALA A 613 -0.03 10.92 29.21
N VAL A 614 -0.93 11.90 29.04
CA VAL A 614 -2.10 11.77 28.14
C VAL A 614 -1.66 11.67 26.68
N HIS A 615 -0.74 12.53 26.24
CA HIS A 615 -0.23 12.51 24.86
C HIS A 615 0.45 11.18 24.51
N SER A 616 1.35 10.68 25.36
CA SER A 616 2.07 9.42 25.14
C SER A 616 1.14 8.21 25.07
N LEU A 617 0.16 8.09 25.98
CA LEU A 617 -0.82 7.00 25.97
C LEU A 617 -1.69 6.99 24.71
N VAL A 618 -2.21 8.17 24.32
CA VAL A 618 -3.06 8.29 23.13
C VAL A 618 -2.26 8.01 21.86
N LYS A 619 -1.02 8.51 21.76
CA LYS A 619 -0.10 8.24 20.65
C LYS A 619 0.27 6.76 20.54
N LEU A 620 0.47 6.08 21.67
CA LEU A 620 0.73 4.63 21.74
C LEU A 620 -0.46 3.82 21.20
N ILE A 621 -1.69 4.20 21.54
CA ILE A 621 -2.91 3.53 21.07
C ILE A 621 -3.18 3.84 19.58
N LYS A 622 -2.96 5.08 19.14
CA LYS A 622 -3.06 5.47 17.71
C LYS A 622 -2.06 4.68 16.85
N ALA A 623 -0.78 4.68 17.22
CA ALA A 623 0.27 3.94 16.52
C ALA A 623 -0.03 2.42 16.43
N MET A 624 -0.52 1.79 17.51
CA MET A 624 -0.91 0.38 17.43
C MET A 624 -2.15 0.16 16.54
N ALA A 625 -3.12 1.09 16.53
CA ALA A 625 -4.25 1.01 15.60
C ALA A 625 -3.76 1.13 14.14
N GLU A 626 -2.86 2.06 13.84
CA GLU A 626 -2.23 2.22 12.53
C GLU A 626 -1.47 0.95 12.09
N GLU A 627 -0.71 0.29 12.98
CA GLU A 627 -0.09 -1.00 12.68
C GLU A 627 -1.11 -2.14 12.45
N ILE A 628 -2.24 -2.15 13.17
CA ILE A 628 -3.35 -3.09 12.91
C ILE A 628 -3.95 -2.86 11.52
N GLU A 629 -4.16 -1.61 11.10
CA GLU A 629 -4.72 -1.29 9.79
C GLU A 629 -3.75 -1.61 8.64
N LYS A 630 -2.43 -1.42 8.87
CA LYS A 630 -1.38 -1.73 7.90
C LYS A 630 -1.14 -3.23 7.73
N GLU A 631 -0.88 -3.97 8.81
CA GLU A 631 -0.55 -5.40 8.77
C GLU A 631 -1.79 -6.32 8.63
N LYS A 632 -3.01 -5.78 8.73
CA LYS A 632 -4.32 -6.45 8.56
C LYS A 632 -4.42 -7.83 9.26
N PRO A 633 -4.16 -7.91 10.58
CA PRO A 633 -3.90 -9.15 11.29
C PRO A 633 -5.06 -10.14 11.24
N ARG A 634 -4.73 -11.43 11.32
CA ARG A 634 -5.67 -12.55 11.42
C ARG A 634 -6.13 -12.79 12.85
N ILE A 635 -7.26 -13.47 13.03
CA ILE A 635 -7.89 -13.62 14.37
C ILE A 635 -7.05 -14.39 15.40
N GLY A 636 -6.14 -15.27 14.98
CA GLY A 636 -5.18 -15.93 15.88
C GLY A 636 -4.16 -14.95 16.48
N GLN A 637 -3.95 -13.80 15.83
CA GLN A 637 -3.02 -12.76 16.28
C GLN A 637 -3.64 -11.82 17.31
N CYS A 638 -4.97 -11.83 17.49
CA CYS A 638 -5.67 -10.92 18.40
C CYS A 638 -5.21 -11.08 19.86
N LEU A 639 -5.12 -12.30 20.39
CA LEU A 639 -4.75 -12.52 21.79
C LEU A 639 -3.33 -12.00 22.11
N PRO A 640 -2.27 -12.35 21.33
CA PRO A 640 -0.96 -11.73 21.48
C PRO A 640 -0.97 -10.20 21.39
N LEU A 641 -1.73 -9.63 20.45
CA LEU A 641 -1.75 -8.18 20.23
C LEU A 641 -2.40 -7.41 21.39
N TRP A 642 -3.52 -7.89 21.93
CA TRP A 642 -4.12 -7.26 23.11
C TRP A 642 -3.22 -7.39 24.35
N GLU A 643 -2.48 -8.49 24.51
CA GLU A 643 -1.55 -8.64 25.65
C GLU A 643 -0.28 -7.78 25.48
N GLU A 644 0.18 -7.55 24.26
CA GLU A 644 1.21 -6.55 23.96
C GLU A 644 0.74 -5.12 24.31
N LEU A 645 -0.51 -4.78 23.97
CA LEU A 645 -1.11 -3.50 24.35
C LEU A 645 -1.24 -3.36 25.87
N ARG A 646 -1.69 -4.40 26.58
CA ARG A 646 -1.76 -4.41 28.05
C ARG A 646 -0.36 -4.18 28.64
N SER A 647 0.64 -4.91 28.17
CA SER A 647 2.04 -4.78 28.62
C SER A 647 2.58 -3.36 28.41
N LYS A 648 2.31 -2.77 27.24
CA LYS A 648 2.67 -1.37 26.92
C LYS A 648 1.98 -0.37 27.85
N ILE A 649 0.69 -0.55 28.14
CA ILE A 649 -0.08 0.34 29.04
C ILE A 649 0.38 0.19 30.49
N LYS A 650 0.72 -1.02 30.96
CA LYS A 650 1.29 -1.23 32.31
C LYS A 650 2.62 -0.52 32.49
N ASN A 651 3.51 -0.58 31.48
CA ASN A 651 4.76 0.17 31.50
C ASN A 651 4.53 1.69 31.60
N TRP A 652 3.56 2.23 30.85
CA TRP A 652 3.14 3.63 30.95
C TRP A 652 2.57 4.00 32.34
N CYS A 653 1.80 3.11 32.99
CA CYS A 653 1.35 3.33 34.37
C CYS A 653 2.53 3.45 35.35
N VAL A 654 3.57 2.63 35.19
CA VAL A 654 4.80 2.70 36.01
C VAL A 654 5.58 3.99 35.74
N GLU A 655 5.74 4.38 34.47
CA GLU A 655 6.45 5.58 34.03
C GLU A 655 5.83 6.87 34.60
N PHE A 656 4.52 7.04 34.45
CA PHE A 656 3.83 8.26 34.90
C PHE A 656 3.30 8.18 36.35
N GLN A 657 3.43 7.03 37.01
CA GLN A 657 2.99 6.75 38.39
C GLN A 657 1.45 6.79 38.54
N ILE A 658 0.75 6.24 37.55
CA ILE A 658 -0.72 6.18 37.50
C ILE A 658 -1.22 4.88 38.14
N ASN A 659 -2.39 4.93 38.78
CA ASN A 659 -3.04 3.76 39.40
C ASN A 659 -3.41 2.69 38.35
N GLU A 660 -2.52 1.71 38.20
CA GLU A 660 -2.63 0.58 37.27
C GLU A 660 -3.99 -0.14 37.38
N ALA A 661 -4.52 -0.37 38.58
CA ALA A 661 -5.73 -1.17 38.79
C ALA A 661 -6.99 -0.57 38.11
N HIS A 662 -7.12 0.76 38.11
CA HIS A 662 -8.24 1.44 37.45
C HIS A 662 -8.07 1.43 35.92
N VAL A 663 -6.83 1.58 35.43
CA VAL A 663 -6.52 1.50 34.00
C VAL A 663 -6.74 0.08 33.45
N ASP A 664 -6.32 -0.94 34.20
CA ASP A 664 -6.57 -2.35 33.88
C ASP A 664 -8.08 -2.67 33.88
N GLU A 665 -8.90 -2.09 34.77
CA GLU A 665 -10.35 -2.28 34.76
C GLU A 665 -11.00 -1.70 33.48
N VAL A 666 -10.59 -0.49 33.07
CA VAL A 666 -11.03 0.15 31.81
C VAL A 666 -10.59 -0.69 30.60
N PHE A 667 -9.34 -1.16 30.62
CA PHE A 667 -8.81 -2.07 29.60
C PHE A 667 -9.60 -3.38 29.55
N ASP A 668 -9.88 -4.02 30.68
CA ASP A 668 -10.60 -5.30 30.76
C ASP A 668 -12.05 -5.18 30.30
N LYS A 669 -12.76 -4.09 30.67
CA LYS A 669 -14.09 -3.76 30.13
C LYS A 669 -14.04 -3.70 28.59
N ARG A 670 -12.99 -3.08 28.03
CA ARG A 670 -12.81 -2.93 26.59
C ARG A 670 -12.40 -4.25 25.90
N PHE A 671 -11.49 -5.02 26.49
CA PHE A 671 -11.07 -6.33 26.01
C PHE A 671 -12.26 -7.30 25.97
N LYS A 672 -13.00 -7.46 27.08
CA LYS A 672 -14.18 -8.34 27.18
C LYS A 672 -15.28 -7.95 26.18
N ARG A 673 -15.45 -6.66 25.88
CA ARG A 673 -16.36 -6.16 24.84
C ARG A 673 -15.91 -6.56 23.41
N ASN A 674 -14.61 -6.66 23.15
CA ASN A 674 -14.06 -7.02 21.84
C ASN A 674 -13.80 -8.52 21.65
N TYR A 675 -13.49 -9.28 22.71
CA TYR A 675 -13.16 -10.71 22.65
C TYR A 675 -14.17 -11.56 21.87
N HIS A 676 -13.66 -12.62 21.24
CA HIS A 676 -14.46 -13.66 20.61
C HIS A 676 -13.77 -15.03 20.78
N PRO A 677 -14.48 -16.12 21.09
CA PRO A 677 -13.93 -17.49 21.20
C PRO A 677 -13.00 -17.90 20.05
N ALA A 678 -13.28 -17.41 18.84
CA ALA A 678 -12.50 -17.69 17.65
C ALA A 678 -11.03 -17.24 17.74
N TRP A 679 -10.70 -16.26 18.57
CA TRP A 679 -9.31 -15.84 18.77
C TRP A 679 -8.50 -16.93 19.46
N ALA A 680 -9.04 -17.54 20.52
CA ALA A 680 -8.38 -18.63 21.25
C ALA A 680 -8.26 -19.88 20.37
N ALA A 681 -9.33 -20.24 19.65
CA ALA A 681 -9.33 -21.39 18.74
C ALA A 681 -8.37 -21.20 17.56
N ALA A 682 -8.31 -20.01 16.95
CA ALA A 682 -7.35 -19.74 15.88
C ALA A 682 -5.91 -19.71 16.41
N PHE A 683 -5.66 -19.13 17.59
CA PHE A 683 -4.34 -19.07 18.22
C PHE A 683 -3.75 -20.46 18.53
N ILE A 684 -4.58 -21.43 18.96
CA ILE A 684 -4.11 -22.81 19.20
C ILE A 684 -4.11 -23.71 17.94
N LEU A 685 -4.82 -23.34 16.87
CA LEU A 685 -4.84 -24.10 15.62
C LEU A 685 -3.84 -23.58 14.57
N ASP A 686 -3.38 -22.33 14.63
CA ASP A 686 -2.40 -21.80 13.68
C ASP A 686 -0.99 -22.35 13.98
N PRO A 687 -0.36 -23.10 13.05
CA PRO A 687 0.99 -23.61 13.24
C PRO A 687 2.07 -22.54 13.48
N PHE A 688 1.79 -21.27 13.15
CA PHE A 688 2.67 -20.15 13.45
C PHE A 688 2.87 -19.92 14.96
N TYR A 689 1.88 -20.25 15.80
CA TYR A 689 1.93 -20.01 17.24
C TYR A 689 2.38 -21.23 18.08
N LEU A 690 2.85 -22.31 17.43
CA LEU A 690 3.37 -23.49 18.12
C LEU A 690 4.65 -23.17 18.89
N ILE A 691 4.76 -23.73 20.09
CA ILE A 691 5.88 -23.50 21.00
C ILE A 691 6.76 -24.75 21.00
N ARG A 692 8.07 -24.57 20.83
CA ARG A 692 9.02 -25.65 21.03
C ARG A 692 9.08 -26.03 22.51
N ASP A 693 8.72 -27.27 22.83
CA ASP A 693 8.80 -27.81 24.20
C ASP A 693 10.23 -28.25 24.57
N THR A 694 10.40 -28.84 25.76
CA THR A 694 11.68 -29.39 26.21
C THR A 694 12.09 -30.67 25.47
N SER A 695 11.16 -31.43 24.87
CA SER A 695 11.48 -32.58 24.01
C SER A 695 11.88 -32.17 22.58
N GLY A 696 11.66 -30.91 22.20
CA GLY A 696 11.95 -30.35 20.90
C GLY A 696 10.79 -30.38 19.88
N LYS A 697 9.62 -30.88 20.29
CA LYS A 697 8.36 -30.85 19.52
C LYS A 697 7.75 -29.46 19.52
N TYR A 698 6.96 -29.14 18.50
CA TYR A 698 6.25 -27.86 18.39
C TYR A 698 4.78 -28.07 18.74
N LEU A 699 4.40 -27.71 19.97
CA LEU A 699 3.08 -28.00 20.56
C LEU A 699 2.18 -26.76 20.64
N PRO A 700 0.84 -26.91 20.64
CA PRO A 700 -0.09 -25.78 20.68
C PRO A 700 -0.01 -24.95 21.98
N PRO A 701 -0.17 -23.62 21.90
CA PRO A 701 0.08 -22.67 23.00
C PRO A 701 -0.97 -22.63 24.13
N PHE A 702 -1.60 -23.74 24.48
CA PHE A 702 -2.66 -23.82 25.51
C PHE A 702 -2.26 -23.18 26.85
N LYS A 703 -0.99 -23.25 27.26
CA LYS A 703 -0.49 -22.62 28.50
C LYS A 703 -0.61 -21.09 28.56
N TYR A 704 -0.96 -20.43 27.46
CA TYR A 704 -1.25 -18.99 27.38
C TYR A 704 -2.75 -18.69 27.28
N LEU A 705 -3.62 -19.70 27.40
CA LEU A 705 -5.07 -19.53 27.52
C LEU A 705 -5.51 -19.59 28.98
N THR A 706 -6.59 -18.88 29.32
CA THR A 706 -7.30 -19.08 30.59
C THR A 706 -8.18 -20.33 30.54
N SER A 707 -8.56 -20.86 31.70
CA SER A 707 -9.50 -21.99 31.80
C SER A 707 -10.93 -21.70 31.32
N GLU A 708 -11.24 -20.44 31.00
CA GLU A 708 -12.46 -20.04 30.28
C GLU A 708 -12.21 -20.11 28.77
N GLN A 709 -11.09 -19.57 28.30
CA GLN A 709 -10.68 -19.61 26.89
C GLN A 709 -10.48 -21.04 26.38
N GLU A 710 -9.93 -21.96 27.19
CA GLU A 710 -9.86 -23.40 26.81
C GLU A 710 -11.26 -24.00 26.58
N LYS A 711 -12.24 -23.69 27.45
CA LYS A 711 -13.63 -24.16 27.27
C LYS A 711 -14.29 -23.55 26.04
N ASP A 712 -13.92 -22.32 25.69
CA ASP A 712 -14.42 -21.63 24.50
C ASP A 712 -13.81 -22.18 23.19
N VAL A 713 -12.60 -22.73 23.23
CA VAL A 713 -12.02 -23.53 22.12
C VAL A 713 -12.88 -24.77 21.86
N ASP A 714 -13.18 -25.57 22.88
CA ASP A 714 -13.96 -26.81 22.75
C ASP A 714 -15.40 -26.54 22.25
N LYS A 715 -16.09 -25.55 22.84
CA LYS A 715 -17.43 -25.11 22.41
C LYS A 715 -17.44 -24.64 20.96
N LEU A 716 -16.39 -23.95 20.53
CA LEU A 716 -16.35 -23.39 19.17
C LEU A 716 -16.06 -24.46 18.13
N ILE A 717 -15.08 -25.34 18.39
CA ILE A 717 -14.74 -26.42 17.47
C ILE A 717 -15.95 -27.35 17.27
N THR A 718 -16.68 -27.66 18.34
CA THR A 718 -17.92 -28.45 18.25
C THR A 718 -19.08 -27.73 17.55
N ARG A 719 -19.19 -26.39 17.63
CA ARG A 719 -20.17 -25.60 16.86
C ARG A 719 -19.92 -25.58 15.35
N LEU A 720 -18.65 -25.65 14.94
CA LEU A 720 -18.22 -25.45 13.54
C LEU A 720 -18.17 -26.74 12.70
N VAL A 721 -18.47 -27.89 13.30
CA VAL A 721 -18.60 -29.20 12.64
C VAL A 721 -20.04 -29.73 12.76
N SER A 722 -20.36 -30.85 12.10
CA SER A 722 -21.65 -31.50 12.29
C SER A 722 -21.74 -32.17 13.68
N ARG A 723 -22.95 -32.51 14.15
CA ARG A 723 -23.13 -33.16 15.47
C ARG A 723 -22.43 -34.52 15.54
N GLU A 724 -22.38 -35.21 14.41
CA GLU A 724 -21.73 -36.50 14.21
C GLU A 724 -20.19 -36.33 14.22
N GLU A 725 -19.67 -35.26 13.62
CA GLU A 725 -18.24 -34.93 13.64
C GLU A 725 -17.74 -34.33 14.95
N ALA A 726 -18.61 -33.85 15.84
CA ALA A 726 -18.23 -33.12 17.07
C ALA A 726 -17.27 -33.90 17.98
N HIS A 727 -17.55 -35.19 18.24
CA HIS A 727 -16.67 -36.03 19.06
C HIS A 727 -15.34 -36.32 18.35
N ILE A 728 -15.35 -36.51 17.02
CA ILE A 728 -14.15 -36.71 16.20
C ILE A 728 -13.26 -35.47 16.27
N ALA A 729 -13.83 -34.28 16.13
CA ALA A 729 -13.11 -33.02 16.20
C ALA A 729 -12.44 -32.77 17.56
N LEU A 730 -13.08 -33.19 18.67
CA LEU A 730 -12.47 -33.12 20.00
C LEU A 730 -11.36 -34.18 20.21
N MET A 731 -11.54 -35.41 19.72
CA MET A 731 -10.46 -36.41 19.74
C MET A 731 -9.24 -35.95 18.91
N GLU A 732 -9.50 -35.37 17.74
CA GLU A 732 -8.49 -34.73 16.88
C GLU A 732 -7.82 -33.53 17.57
N LEU A 733 -8.57 -32.71 18.32
CA LEU A 733 -8.01 -31.59 19.09
C LEU A 733 -7.07 -32.07 20.20
N MET A 734 -7.45 -33.13 20.94
CA MET A 734 -6.58 -33.69 21.98
C MET A 734 -5.33 -34.32 21.37
N LYS A 735 -5.44 -34.99 20.22
CA LYS A 735 -4.28 -35.46 19.44
C LYS A 735 -3.36 -34.31 19.03
N TRP A 736 -3.91 -33.20 18.52
CA TRP A 736 -3.15 -31.99 18.16
C TRP A 736 -2.45 -31.37 19.38
N ARG A 737 -3.11 -31.36 20.55
CA ARG A 737 -2.54 -30.89 21.83
C ARG A 737 -1.33 -31.72 22.29
N THR A 738 -1.26 -33.01 21.98
CA THR A 738 -0.18 -33.92 22.41
C THR A 738 0.91 -34.19 21.37
N GLU A 739 0.57 -34.18 20.09
CA GLU A 739 1.52 -34.45 18.98
C GLU A 739 2.10 -33.16 18.38
N GLY A 740 1.26 -32.12 18.23
CA GLY A 740 1.63 -30.87 17.57
C GLY A 740 2.06 -31.05 16.11
N LEU A 741 3.09 -30.33 15.71
CA LEU A 741 3.66 -30.39 14.36
C LEU A 741 5.14 -30.83 14.39
N ASP A 742 5.56 -31.48 13.30
CA ASP A 742 6.96 -31.79 13.04
C ASP A 742 7.85 -30.51 13.03
N PRO A 743 9.04 -30.54 13.66
CA PRO A 743 9.93 -29.37 13.76
C PRO A 743 10.30 -28.71 12.43
N VAL A 744 10.46 -29.46 11.33
CA VAL A 744 10.85 -28.90 10.02
C VAL A 744 9.69 -28.10 9.43
N TYR A 745 8.47 -28.62 9.53
CA TYR A 745 7.26 -27.92 9.07
C TYR A 745 6.93 -26.71 9.96
N ALA A 746 7.09 -26.83 11.28
CA ALA A 746 6.88 -25.71 12.20
C ALA A 746 7.89 -24.57 11.94
N GLN A 747 9.18 -24.89 11.77
CA GLN A 747 10.21 -23.90 11.42
C GLN A 747 9.99 -23.27 10.05
N ALA A 748 9.45 -24.02 9.07
CA ALA A 748 9.09 -23.46 7.76
C ALA A 748 7.90 -22.48 7.83
N VAL A 749 6.91 -22.72 8.71
CA VAL A 749 5.81 -21.78 8.95
C VAL A 749 6.29 -20.54 9.72
N GLN A 750 7.13 -20.74 10.74
CA GLN A 750 7.64 -19.66 11.60
C GLN A 750 8.82 -18.88 11.00
N LEU A 751 9.31 -19.26 9.83
CA LEU A 751 10.42 -18.59 9.15
C LEU A 751 10.07 -17.11 8.92
N LYS A 752 10.82 -16.22 9.55
CA LYS A 752 10.78 -14.78 9.27
C LYS A 752 11.92 -14.38 8.36
N GLN A 753 11.64 -13.48 7.41
CA GLN A 753 12.63 -12.85 6.55
C GLN A 753 12.56 -11.33 6.74
N ARG A 754 13.66 -10.65 6.41
CA ARG A 754 13.68 -9.19 6.42
C ARG A 754 13.01 -8.69 5.14
N ASP A 755 11.96 -7.92 5.32
CA ASP A 755 11.27 -7.20 4.25
C ASP A 755 12.29 -6.28 3.53
N PRO A 756 12.45 -6.38 2.18
CA PRO A 756 13.37 -5.53 1.43
C PRO A 756 13.02 -4.03 1.43
N ILE A 757 11.75 -3.68 1.68
CA ILE A 757 11.21 -2.33 1.62
C ILE A 757 11.10 -1.76 3.04
N THR A 758 10.26 -2.34 3.90
CA THR A 758 10.06 -1.80 5.27
C THR A 758 11.21 -2.10 6.22
N GLY A 759 12.09 -3.05 5.88
CA GLY A 759 13.18 -3.50 6.75
C GLY A 759 12.74 -4.23 8.02
N LYS A 760 11.43 -4.43 8.27
CA LYS A 760 10.87 -5.23 9.37
C LYS A 760 11.07 -6.73 9.13
N MET A 761 10.91 -7.55 10.17
CA MET A 761 10.99 -9.02 10.08
C MET A 761 9.58 -9.63 9.92
N ARG A 762 9.15 -9.84 8.67
CA ARG A 762 7.82 -10.40 8.31
C ARG A 762 7.88 -11.92 8.09
N ILE A 763 6.72 -12.57 8.06
CA ILE A 763 6.59 -14.03 7.84
C ILE A 763 6.94 -14.33 6.38
N ALA A 764 7.90 -15.23 6.13
CA ALA A 764 8.43 -15.51 4.80
C ALA A 764 7.43 -16.12 3.81
N ASN A 765 6.38 -16.77 4.32
CA ASN A 765 5.25 -17.26 3.55
C ASN A 765 3.98 -17.26 4.43
N PRO A 766 3.15 -16.20 4.38
CA PRO A 766 1.91 -16.08 5.17
C PRO A 766 0.82 -17.12 4.84
N GLN A 767 1.03 -18.00 3.86
CA GLN A 767 0.12 -19.09 3.51
C GLN A 767 0.52 -20.43 4.12
N SER A 768 1.75 -20.56 4.66
CA SER A 768 2.29 -21.81 5.19
C SER A 768 1.37 -22.48 6.21
N SER A 769 0.79 -21.73 7.15
CA SER A 769 -0.14 -22.23 8.17
C SER A 769 -1.32 -23.01 7.57
N ARG A 770 -1.98 -22.44 6.55
CA ARG A 770 -3.10 -23.09 5.86
C ARG A 770 -2.63 -24.27 5.01
N LEU A 771 -1.53 -24.11 4.27
CA LEU A 771 -0.99 -25.16 3.41
C LEU A 771 -0.51 -26.40 4.19
N VAL A 772 0.02 -26.23 5.40
CA VAL A 772 0.38 -27.36 6.30
C VAL A 772 -0.88 -28.12 6.75
N TRP A 773 -1.95 -27.41 7.11
CA TRP A 773 -3.24 -28.05 7.40
C TRP A 773 -3.79 -28.81 6.19
N GLU A 774 -3.76 -28.22 5.01
CA GLU A 774 -4.32 -28.83 3.79
C GLU A 774 -3.52 -30.04 3.29
N THR A 775 -2.18 -30.00 3.36
CA THR A 775 -1.29 -30.97 2.69
C THR A 775 -0.57 -31.95 3.61
N TYR A 776 -0.21 -31.55 4.83
CA TYR A 776 0.54 -32.41 5.77
C TYR A 776 -0.38 -33.02 6.83
N LEU A 777 -1.22 -32.20 7.48
CA LEU A 777 -2.15 -32.63 8.54
C LEU A 777 -3.43 -33.29 7.98
N THR A 778 -3.30 -34.02 6.86
CA THR A 778 -4.42 -34.68 6.16
C THR A 778 -5.09 -35.78 6.97
N GLY A 779 -4.39 -36.36 7.95
CA GLY A 779 -4.93 -37.34 8.90
C GLY A 779 -5.97 -36.78 9.86
N PHE A 780 -6.05 -35.45 10.03
CA PHE A 780 -7.11 -34.76 10.75
C PHE A 780 -8.27 -34.51 9.76
N LYS A 781 -9.45 -35.06 10.00
CA LYS A 781 -10.60 -35.00 9.08
C LYS A 781 -11.53 -33.84 9.39
N SER A 782 -11.87 -33.64 10.66
CA SER A 782 -12.89 -32.68 11.09
C SER A 782 -12.25 -31.40 11.64
N LEU A 783 -11.21 -31.53 12.48
CA LEU A 783 -10.46 -30.39 13.02
C LEU A 783 -9.79 -29.57 11.92
N ARG A 784 -9.26 -30.23 10.87
CA ARG A 784 -8.67 -29.57 9.71
C ARG A 784 -9.64 -28.62 9.01
N LYS A 785 -10.93 -28.99 8.89
CA LYS A 785 -11.97 -28.12 8.29
C LYS A 785 -12.16 -26.85 9.11
N VAL A 786 -12.11 -26.96 10.44
CA VAL A 786 -12.22 -25.84 11.36
C VAL A 786 -10.97 -24.96 11.30
N ALA A 787 -9.78 -25.57 11.35
CA ALA A 787 -8.50 -24.87 11.32
C ALA A 787 -8.35 -23.99 10.07
N VAL A 788 -8.51 -24.55 8.86
CA VAL A 788 -8.38 -23.77 7.60
C VAL A 788 -9.41 -22.64 7.47
N ARG A 789 -10.58 -22.80 8.10
CA ARG A 789 -11.64 -21.78 8.15
C ARG A 789 -11.39 -20.70 9.21
N LEU A 790 -10.64 -20.97 10.27
CA LEU A 790 -10.34 -19.98 11.32
C LEU A 790 -9.04 -19.20 11.03
N ILE A 791 -7.96 -19.87 10.64
CA ILE A 791 -6.62 -19.26 10.54
C ILE A 791 -6.39 -18.37 9.30
N PHE A 792 -7.42 -18.16 8.48
CA PHE A 792 -7.43 -17.17 7.39
C PHE A 792 -8.29 -15.94 7.69
N LEU A 793 -9.17 -15.98 8.71
CA LEU A 793 -10.09 -14.87 9.00
C LEU A 793 -9.29 -13.65 9.46
N HIS A 794 -9.48 -12.53 8.78
CA HIS A 794 -8.94 -11.24 9.17
C HIS A 794 -9.74 -10.66 10.35
N ALA A 795 -9.03 -9.96 11.22
CA ALA A 795 -9.56 -9.30 12.40
C ALA A 795 -9.91 -7.81 12.14
N THR A 796 -9.61 -7.30 10.94
CA THR A 796 -9.86 -5.92 10.51
C THR A 796 -10.85 -5.84 9.35
N SER A 797 -11.77 -4.89 9.39
CA SER A 797 -12.65 -4.56 8.26
C SER A 797 -12.02 -3.57 7.27
N CYS A 798 -10.92 -2.90 7.66
CA CYS A 798 -10.29 -1.81 6.91
C CYS A 798 -9.94 -2.22 5.48
N GLY A 799 -10.74 -1.75 4.52
CA GLY A 799 -10.67 -2.10 3.11
C GLY A 799 -9.83 -1.12 2.29
N PHE A 800 -10.45 -0.58 1.25
CA PHE A 800 -9.98 0.53 0.43
C PHE A 800 -10.54 1.83 1.03
N LYS A 801 -9.67 2.76 1.43
CA LYS A 801 -10.07 4.11 1.83
C LYS A 801 -10.37 4.94 0.58
N TRP A 802 -11.33 5.85 0.71
CA TRP A 802 -11.80 6.72 -0.37
C TRP A 802 -11.83 8.17 0.11
N ASN A 803 -11.03 9.03 -0.49
CA ASN A 803 -10.88 10.42 -0.05
C ASN A 803 -12.07 11.26 -0.53
N TRP A 804 -13.06 11.37 0.35
CA TRP A 804 -14.36 11.99 0.06
C TRP A 804 -14.27 13.49 -0.28
N SER A 805 -13.18 14.18 0.09
CA SER A 805 -12.93 15.62 -0.11
C SER A 805 -13.26 16.12 -1.52
N PHE A 806 -12.98 15.30 -2.53
CA PHE A 806 -13.16 15.63 -3.95
C PHE A 806 -14.61 15.43 -4.48
N SER A 807 -15.52 14.90 -3.66
CA SER A 807 -16.84 14.42 -4.10
C SER A 807 -18.03 15.38 -3.85
N LYS A 808 -17.76 16.63 -3.41
CA LYS A 808 -18.71 17.71 -3.03
C LYS A 808 -19.78 18.10 -4.09
N ARG A 809 -19.86 17.43 -5.25
CA ARG A 809 -20.76 17.75 -6.39
C ARG A 809 -21.55 16.54 -6.95
N THR A 810 -21.66 15.43 -6.23
CA THR A 810 -22.28 14.18 -6.73
C THR A 810 -23.82 14.17 -6.61
N GLN A 811 -24.51 15.08 -7.30
CA GLN A 811 -25.96 15.30 -7.16
C GLN A 811 -26.87 14.52 -8.13
N SER A 812 -26.33 13.75 -9.09
CA SER A 812 -27.14 13.01 -10.08
C SER A 812 -26.92 11.49 -10.03
N ARG A 813 -27.97 10.69 -10.31
CA ARG A 813 -27.89 9.21 -10.34
C ARG A 813 -26.78 8.71 -11.27
N ASN A 814 -26.63 9.33 -12.44
CA ASN A 814 -25.61 8.98 -13.43
C ASN A 814 -24.19 9.34 -12.97
N SER A 815 -24.02 10.33 -12.09
CA SER A 815 -22.71 10.62 -11.47
C SER A 815 -22.36 9.62 -10.37
N ILE A 816 -23.34 9.16 -9.57
CA ILE A 816 -23.16 8.11 -8.57
C ILE A 816 -22.73 6.79 -9.23
N GLU A 817 -23.39 6.38 -10.32
CA GLU A 817 -23.05 5.13 -11.03
C GLU A 817 -21.61 5.16 -11.57
N LYS A 818 -21.18 6.29 -12.16
CA LYS A 818 -19.81 6.45 -12.65
C LYS A 818 -18.77 6.48 -11.52
N ALA A 819 -19.10 7.10 -10.38
CA ALA A 819 -18.26 7.05 -9.19
C ALA A 819 -18.12 5.62 -8.65
N GLN A 820 -19.21 4.83 -8.60
CA GLN A 820 -19.16 3.42 -8.20
C GLN A 820 -18.28 2.57 -9.14
N LYS A 821 -18.34 2.79 -10.46
CA LYS A 821 -17.48 2.11 -11.43
C LYS A 821 -16.00 2.44 -11.23
N LEU A 822 -15.67 3.71 -11.01
CA LEU A 822 -14.30 4.15 -10.71
C LEU A 822 -13.78 3.52 -9.41
N ILE A 823 -14.52 3.67 -8.31
CA ILE A 823 -14.17 3.09 -7.01
C ILE A 823 -13.96 1.58 -7.12
N PHE A 824 -14.79 0.87 -7.89
CA PHE A 824 -14.67 -0.57 -8.10
C PHE A 824 -13.37 -0.98 -8.83
N ILE A 825 -12.97 -0.25 -9.87
CA ILE A 825 -11.71 -0.51 -10.60
C ILE A 825 -10.52 -0.21 -9.69
N ALA A 826 -10.51 0.97 -9.08
CA ALA A 826 -9.42 1.44 -8.22
C ALA A 826 -9.19 0.54 -7.00
N ALA A 827 -10.26 0.15 -6.32
CA ALA A 827 -10.19 -0.71 -5.15
C ALA A 827 -9.62 -2.09 -5.50
N ASN A 828 -10.06 -2.69 -6.61
CA ASN A 828 -9.53 -4.00 -7.01
C ASN A 828 -8.06 -3.93 -7.46
N SER A 829 -7.64 -2.88 -8.18
CA SER A 829 -6.21 -2.67 -8.52
C SER A 829 -5.34 -2.42 -7.28
N LYS A 830 -5.72 -1.49 -6.38
CA LYS A 830 -4.93 -1.21 -5.15
C LYS A 830 -4.83 -2.46 -4.25
N ILE A 831 -5.89 -3.26 -4.15
CA ILE A 831 -5.89 -4.53 -3.39
C ILE A 831 -4.99 -5.59 -4.05
N GLU A 832 -4.96 -5.68 -5.38
CA GLU A 832 -4.10 -6.62 -6.10
C GLU A 832 -2.62 -6.26 -6.00
N LYS A 833 -2.27 -4.98 -6.15
CA LYS A 833 -0.89 -4.49 -6.00
C LYS A 833 -0.34 -4.78 -4.61
N ARG A 834 -1.13 -4.53 -3.54
CA ARG A 834 -0.78 -4.90 -2.15
C ARG A 834 -0.78 -6.43 -1.91
N GLY A 835 -1.21 -7.25 -2.87
CA GLY A 835 -1.12 -8.71 -2.84
C GLY A 835 0.17 -9.29 -3.44
N PHE A 836 0.94 -8.51 -4.20
CA PHE A 836 2.20 -8.93 -4.84
C PHE A 836 3.42 -8.06 -4.48
N ALA A 837 3.20 -6.89 -3.91
CA ALA A 837 4.21 -6.09 -3.23
C ALA A 837 3.72 -5.78 -1.81
N ASP A 838 4.48 -6.22 -0.80
CA ASP A 838 4.36 -5.67 0.56
C ASP A 838 4.70 -4.18 0.49
N ASP A 839 3.77 -3.33 0.92
CA ASP A 839 3.92 -1.87 1.09
C ASP A 839 4.65 -1.11 -0.03
N VAL A 840 3.92 -0.79 -1.11
CA VAL A 840 4.09 0.52 -1.75
C VAL A 840 3.32 1.54 -0.91
N ASP A 841 3.93 2.70 -0.64
CA ASP A 841 3.52 3.60 0.44
C ASP A 841 2.14 4.26 0.28
N ASP A 842 1.45 4.46 1.42
CA ASP A 842 0.26 5.33 1.55
C ASP A 842 0.70 6.81 1.73
N ASP A 843 1.79 7.26 1.09
CA ASP A 843 2.26 8.66 1.15
C ASP A 843 1.44 9.60 0.25
N ASP A 844 0.67 9.07 -0.73
CA ASP A 844 -0.35 9.81 -1.50
C ASP A 844 -1.31 10.59 -0.58
N ASP A 845 -1.68 10.03 0.58
CA ASP A 845 -2.57 10.67 1.55
C ASP A 845 -1.87 11.85 2.27
N LYS A 846 -0.56 11.78 2.54
CA LYS A 846 0.18 12.88 3.19
C LYS A 846 0.40 14.07 2.25
N ASP A 847 0.72 13.81 0.99
CA ASP A 847 0.84 14.88 0.00
C ASP A 847 -0.51 15.59 -0.22
N SER A 848 -1.65 14.92 0.05
CA SER A 848 -2.97 15.56 0.02
C SER A 848 -3.19 16.58 1.15
N GLU A 849 -2.72 16.33 2.38
CA GLU A 849 -2.74 17.33 3.46
C GLU A 849 -1.89 18.56 3.11
N PHE A 850 -0.78 18.36 2.39
CA PHE A 850 0.10 19.45 1.96
C PHE A 850 -0.61 20.44 1.00
N PHE A 851 -1.57 19.97 0.21
CA PHE A 851 -2.40 20.82 -0.66
C PHE A 851 -3.63 21.41 0.04
N GLU A 852 -4.20 20.79 1.09
CA GLU A 852 -5.27 21.42 1.87
C GLU A 852 -4.76 22.61 2.69
N VAL A 853 -3.55 22.52 3.29
CA VAL A 853 -2.92 23.64 4.03
C VAL A 853 -2.52 24.80 3.11
N ALA A 854 -2.27 24.53 1.82
CA ALA A 854 -1.83 25.54 0.86
C ALA A 854 -2.97 26.37 0.20
N ASN A 855 -4.24 25.96 0.36
CA ASN A 855 -5.40 26.60 -0.28
C ASN A 855 -6.34 27.29 0.73
N GLY A 856 -5.77 27.95 1.73
CA GLY A 856 -6.45 29.08 2.37
C GLY A 856 -6.42 30.29 1.42
N ASP A 857 -7.56 30.97 1.29
CA ASP A 857 -7.76 32.21 0.52
C ASP A 857 -7.66 32.11 -1.03
N ASP A 858 -8.68 31.54 -1.69
CA ASP A 858 -9.15 32.06 -3.01
C ASP A 858 -10.63 31.71 -3.33
N ASP A 859 -11.54 32.08 -2.42
CA ASP A 859 -12.98 31.79 -2.55
C ASP A 859 -13.70 32.83 -3.44
N VAL A 860 -13.68 32.64 -4.77
CA VAL A 860 -14.61 33.33 -5.70
C VAL A 860 -14.82 32.63 -7.06
N LEU A 861 -13.83 31.92 -7.62
CA LEU A 861 -13.81 31.57 -9.05
C LEU A 861 -14.10 30.08 -9.39
N ASN A 862 -15.29 29.56 -9.02
CA ASN A 862 -15.71 28.19 -9.39
C ASN A 862 -17.23 28.01 -9.68
N GLN A 863 -17.85 29.04 -10.25
CA GLN A 863 -19.12 28.93 -10.98
C GLN A 863 -18.88 28.44 -12.43
N VAL A 864 -19.95 27.98 -13.09
CA VAL A 864 -19.95 27.33 -14.43
C VAL A 864 -19.22 25.97 -14.48
N LEU A 865 -19.96 24.88 -14.20
CA LEU A 865 -19.54 23.51 -14.58
C LEU A 865 -20.68 22.63 -15.12
N PHE A 866 -21.94 23.08 -15.03
CA PHE A 866 -23.12 22.41 -15.60
C PHE A 866 -24.20 23.45 -15.93
N ASP A 867 -24.06 24.13 -17.07
CA ASP A 867 -25.20 24.79 -17.73
C ASP A 867 -25.84 23.82 -18.73
N ALA A 868 -27.17 23.84 -18.81
CA ALA A 868 -27.95 22.93 -19.65
C ALA A 868 -28.42 23.63 -20.93
N SER A 869 -27.67 23.49 -22.01
CA SER A 869 -28.06 23.78 -23.40
C SER A 869 -27.02 23.16 -24.35
N SER A 870 -27.37 22.61 -25.52
CA SER A 870 -28.70 22.41 -26.13
C SER A 870 -28.66 21.26 -27.15
N LEU A 871 -29.83 20.65 -27.40
CA LEU A 871 -30.12 19.54 -28.34
C LEU A 871 -29.51 18.17 -27.97
#